data_AF-A0A351XFE0-F1
#
_entry.id   AF-A0A351XFE0-F1
#
_cell.length_a   1.000
_cell.length_b   1.000
_cell.length_c   1.000
_cell.angle_alpha   90.00
_cell.angle_beta   90.00
_cell.angle_gamma   90.00
#
_symmetry.space_group_name_H-M   'P 1'
#
loop_
_entity.id
_entity.type
_entity.pdbx_description
1 polymer ?
#
loop_
_entity_poly.entity_id
_entity_poly.type
_entity_poly.pdbx_seq_one_letter_code
_entity_poly.pdbx_strand_id
1 'polypeptide(L)'
;MAVGLVLTHRASGVLNLAHAAMGMYVAVAFYELRATGELILPILGLPARLPIVRAPTVATALAVCMVLAAVLGGVIYLAIIRPLRHAPPLSALVASLGLLVYLMEIARLRIGSQGATGLAIDGILPDGLVEIGGALVGTDRLWLAGITLGSALLLAGLYRFTRFGRETRALADNERGAVLLGISPIWVGAVNWVLASVVAGLLMVLAAPATRLDVGASSLLVVPALAAALVAHLRSFVGAALAGLGIGMVQSELMNVQVEWAWLPDVGIQQGVPLLVILAVLAFWGDVLPQRGVVLSPRLPRSAGVDVGAWRPMALLAAAGIAVMMLDSEWRLAVAISACVAVIALSVVVVTGLVGQVSFAPYAFAGIAAFTVIRLDYVPFPIAPLVGGIVAVAVGVVVGLLAVRVRGSQLAVATLAGSIAIEELIFRWSWFSGGDLGARMPRPSLFGLDLGIGAVGSAYPRRAFVVTTLVVLALCLLMTLGISRGVVGRRWRAVRDNERAASAAGIDVAGVKLTAFAVSALLAGIGGVLLGYQRQIVTGSSFALFDSLMVVAVVYLAGIATPSGALLAGALSSGGVLTVALARMGDSGAANQLAVSGLLLMIVVVWLPTGVFGSVAHVGRAVRGRSRWPSGPTRSGTFVG
;
A
#
# COMPACT_ATOMS: atom_id res chain seq x y z
N MET A 1 2.42 -18.24 3.14
CA MET A 1 2.65 -16.78 3.14
C MET A 1 3.10 -16.21 4.48
N ALA A 2 2.36 -16.40 5.57
CA ALA A 2 2.72 -15.82 6.89
C ALA A 2 4.15 -16.17 7.35
N VAL A 3 4.55 -17.44 7.16
CA VAL A 3 5.89 -17.94 7.49
C VAL A 3 7.02 -17.13 6.81
N GLY A 4 6.89 -16.83 5.52
CA GLY A 4 7.89 -16.04 4.79
C GLY A 4 7.86 -14.55 5.15
N LEU A 5 6.70 -14.02 5.55
CA LEU A 5 6.58 -12.66 6.07
C LEU A 5 7.26 -12.52 7.44
N VAL A 6 7.12 -13.51 8.34
CA VAL A 6 7.91 -13.59 9.59
C VAL A 6 9.41 -13.61 9.28
N LEU A 7 9.81 -14.35 8.25
CA LEU A 7 11.21 -14.51 7.87
C LEU A 7 11.84 -13.20 7.37
N THR A 8 11.16 -12.51 6.46
CA THR A 8 11.61 -11.19 5.95
C THR A 8 11.62 -10.12 7.04
N HIS A 9 10.63 -10.12 7.94
CA HIS A 9 10.56 -9.18 9.06
C HIS A 9 11.71 -9.39 10.05
N ARG A 10 12.02 -10.63 10.43
CA ARG A 10 13.13 -10.92 11.35
C ARG A 10 14.48 -10.49 10.78
N ALA A 11 14.70 -10.72 9.49
CA ALA A 11 15.96 -10.37 8.83
C ALA A 11 16.15 -8.87 8.65
N SER A 12 15.12 -8.18 8.14
CA SER A 12 15.25 -6.77 7.72
C SER A 12 14.63 -5.75 8.67
N GLY A 13 13.74 -6.16 9.58
CA GLY A 13 12.93 -5.26 10.41
C GLY A 13 11.84 -4.54 9.61
N VAL A 14 11.78 -4.78 8.29
CA VAL A 14 10.82 -4.17 7.36
C VAL A 14 9.72 -5.18 7.08
N LEU A 15 8.49 -4.69 7.00
CA LEU A 15 7.37 -5.49 6.53
C LEU A 15 7.37 -5.51 4.99
N ASN A 16 7.56 -6.69 4.40
CA ASN A 16 7.52 -6.84 2.94
C ASN A 16 6.07 -7.00 2.44
N LEU A 17 5.45 -5.90 1.99
CA LEU A 17 4.09 -5.94 1.42
C LEU A 17 4.02 -6.63 0.06
N ALA A 18 5.15 -6.78 -0.65
CA ALA A 18 5.22 -7.50 -1.92
C ALA A 18 5.40 -9.02 -1.75
N HIS A 19 5.46 -9.55 -0.53
CA HIS A 19 5.83 -10.94 -0.30
C HIS A 19 4.90 -11.94 -1.03
N ALA A 20 3.59 -11.71 -0.97
CA ALA A 20 2.62 -12.54 -1.70
C ALA A 20 2.71 -12.33 -3.21
N ALA A 21 2.98 -11.11 -3.68
CA ALA A 21 3.20 -10.83 -5.10
C ALA A 21 4.45 -11.51 -5.68
N MET A 22 5.51 -11.67 -4.88
CA MET A 22 6.68 -12.47 -5.26
C MET A 22 6.29 -13.95 -5.46
N GLY A 23 5.47 -14.50 -4.57
CA GLY A 23 4.93 -15.86 -4.72
C GLY A 23 4.01 -15.99 -5.93
N MET A 24 3.10 -15.03 -6.12
CA MET A 24 2.18 -14.94 -7.27
C MET A 24 2.97 -14.93 -8.58
N TYR A 25 3.99 -14.10 -8.71
CA TYR A 25 4.79 -14.02 -9.93
C TYR A 25 5.46 -15.37 -10.26
N VAL A 26 5.98 -16.06 -9.24
CA VAL A 26 6.59 -17.40 -9.42
C VAL A 26 5.53 -18.43 -9.82
N ALA A 27 4.31 -18.37 -9.28
CA ALA A 27 3.22 -19.25 -9.66
C ALA A 27 2.74 -19.01 -11.10
N VAL A 28 2.66 -17.75 -11.54
CA VAL A 28 2.39 -17.42 -12.93
C VAL A 28 3.51 -17.95 -13.83
N ALA A 29 4.77 -17.75 -13.44
CA ALA A 29 5.91 -18.25 -14.21
C ALA A 29 5.89 -19.77 -14.35
N PHE A 30 5.43 -20.49 -13.31
CA PHE A 30 5.22 -21.92 -13.36
C PHE A 30 4.11 -22.32 -14.34
N TYR A 31 2.98 -21.62 -14.32
CA TYR A 31 1.88 -21.84 -15.27
C TYR A 31 2.32 -21.66 -16.71
N GLU A 32 2.95 -20.52 -17.04
CA GLU A 32 3.42 -20.22 -18.40
C GLU A 32 4.48 -21.21 -18.87
N LEU A 33 5.41 -21.57 -18.00
CA LEU A 33 6.43 -22.57 -18.31
C LEU A 33 5.81 -23.93 -18.60
N ARG A 34 4.78 -24.35 -17.83
CA ARG A 34 4.05 -25.60 -18.06
C ARG A 34 3.23 -25.58 -19.36
N ALA A 35 2.65 -24.44 -19.71
CA ALA A 35 1.80 -24.29 -20.88
C ALA A 35 2.60 -24.17 -22.19
N THR A 36 3.73 -23.45 -22.18
CA THR A 36 4.45 -23.05 -23.41
C THR A 36 5.89 -23.54 -23.49
N GLY A 37 6.48 -23.96 -22.37
CA GLY A 37 7.92 -24.25 -22.29
C GLY A 37 8.81 -23.00 -22.13
N GLU A 38 8.20 -21.81 -22.05
CA GLU A 38 8.88 -20.54 -21.92
C GLU A 38 8.76 -19.96 -20.51
N LEU A 39 9.86 -19.42 -19.98
CA LEU A 39 9.88 -18.74 -18.69
C LEU A 39 9.65 -17.24 -18.88
N ILE A 40 8.65 -16.69 -18.17
CA ILE A 40 8.39 -15.26 -18.16
C ILE A 40 9.32 -14.51 -17.19
N LEU A 41 10.05 -13.51 -17.71
CA LEU A 41 10.98 -12.73 -16.91
C LEU A 41 10.35 -11.48 -16.27
N PRO A 42 10.63 -11.24 -14.96
CA PRO A 42 10.07 -10.11 -14.22
C PRO A 42 10.76 -8.78 -14.53
N ILE A 43 11.66 -8.70 -15.52
CA ILE A 43 12.47 -7.51 -15.79
C ILE A 43 11.93 -6.81 -17.04
N LEU A 44 11.61 -5.52 -16.91
CA LEU A 44 11.20 -4.68 -18.03
C LEU A 44 12.38 -4.46 -18.99
N GLY A 45 12.14 -4.55 -20.30
CA GLY A 45 13.15 -4.34 -21.34
C GLY A 45 14.00 -5.56 -21.73
N LEU A 46 13.94 -6.65 -20.95
CA LEU A 46 14.44 -7.96 -21.39
C LEU A 46 13.37 -8.69 -22.23
N PRO A 47 13.77 -9.68 -23.07
CA PRO A 47 12.83 -10.53 -23.78
C PRO A 47 11.80 -11.09 -22.80
N ALA A 48 10.53 -10.97 -23.19
CA ALA A 48 9.40 -11.28 -22.30
C ALA A 48 9.40 -12.73 -21.84
N ARG A 49 9.91 -13.61 -22.70
CA ARG A 49 9.87 -15.05 -22.58
C ARG A 49 11.24 -15.59 -22.94
N LEU A 50 11.74 -16.51 -22.13
CA LEU A 50 12.94 -17.27 -22.41
C LEU A 50 12.56 -18.73 -22.65
N PRO A 51 12.82 -19.30 -23.83
CA PRO A 51 12.62 -20.73 -24.05
C PRO A 51 13.64 -21.50 -23.20
N ILE A 52 13.16 -22.28 -22.22
CA ILE A 52 14.05 -23.09 -21.37
C ILE A 52 13.94 -24.56 -21.73
N VAL A 53 12.72 -25.11 -21.77
CA VAL A 53 12.49 -26.53 -22.02
C VAL A 53 11.28 -26.67 -22.93
N ARG A 54 11.39 -27.42 -24.03
CA ARG A 54 10.28 -27.60 -25.00
C ARG A 54 9.07 -28.34 -24.42
N ALA A 55 9.27 -29.21 -23.43
CA ALA A 55 8.19 -29.94 -22.73
C ALA A 55 8.56 -30.15 -21.25
N PRO A 56 8.32 -29.17 -20.37
CA PRO A 56 8.73 -29.27 -18.97
C PRO A 56 7.81 -30.19 -18.17
N THR A 57 8.42 -31.14 -17.45
CA THR A 57 7.73 -31.92 -16.43
C THR A 57 7.42 -31.05 -15.20
N VAL A 58 6.53 -31.50 -14.33
CA VAL A 58 6.21 -30.78 -13.08
C VAL A 58 7.47 -30.53 -12.25
N ALA A 59 8.35 -31.53 -12.14
CA ALA A 59 9.60 -31.41 -11.38
C ALA A 59 10.58 -30.41 -11.99
N THR A 60 10.77 -30.42 -13.32
CA THR A 60 11.67 -29.46 -13.97
C THR A 60 11.12 -28.04 -13.91
N ALA A 61 9.81 -27.86 -14.14
CA ALA A 61 9.15 -26.57 -14.02
C ALA A 61 9.27 -26.02 -12.59
N LEU A 62 9.05 -26.86 -11.58
CA LEU A 62 9.17 -26.47 -10.17
C LEU A 62 10.60 -26.06 -9.83
N ALA A 63 11.61 -26.85 -10.25
CA ALA A 63 13.02 -26.54 -10.01
C ALA A 63 13.43 -25.20 -10.63
N VAL A 64 13.07 -24.97 -11.90
CA VAL A 64 13.32 -23.69 -12.58
C VAL A 64 12.64 -22.52 -11.87
N CYS A 65 11.39 -22.70 -11.44
CA CYS A 65 10.65 -21.67 -10.72
C CYS A 65 11.22 -21.39 -9.31
N MET A 66 11.78 -22.40 -8.62
CA MET A 66 12.47 -22.18 -7.34
C MET A 66 13.79 -21.44 -7.53
N VAL A 67 14.51 -21.68 -8.62
CA VAL A 67 15.69 -20.87 -8.99
C VAL A 67 15.28 -19.44 -9.30
N LEU A 68 14.20 -19.24 -10.07
CA LEU A 68 13.63 -17.90 -10.32
C LEU A 68 13.27 -17.21 -9.00
N ALA A 69 12.60 -17.90 -8.08
CA ALA A 69 12.24 -17.37 -6.77
C ALA A 69 13.48 -16.95 -5.96
N ALA A 70 14.54 -17.76 -5.97
CA ALA A 70 15.80 -17.46 -5.29
C ALA A 70 16.50 -16.24 -5.90
N VAL A 71 16.63 -16.18 -7.23
CA VAL A 71 17.22 -15.05 -7.95
C VAL A 71 16.41 -13.78 -7.69
N LEU A 72 15.09 -13.84 -7.78
CA LEU A 72 14.19 -12.72 -7.51
C LEU A 72 14.38 -12.18 -6.10
N GLY A 73 14.40 -13.06 -5.08
CA GLY A 73 14.63 -12.69 -3.69
C GLY A 73 16.01 -12.03 -3.46
N GLY A 74 17.06 -12.58 -4.07
CA GLY A 74 18.41 -12.04 -4.00
C GLY A 74 18.54 -10.68 -4.68
N VAL A 75 18.03 -10.53 -5.90
CA VAL A 75 18.05 -9.27 -6.66
C VAL A 75 17.28 -8.19 -5.93
N ILE A 76 16.07 -8.48 -5.44
CA ILE A 76 15.27 -7.51 -4.67
C ILE A 76 16.00 -7.09 -3.40
N TYR A 77 16.62 -8.03 -2.69
CA TYR A 77 17.40 -7.69 -1.51
C TYR A 77 18.57 -6.74 -1.85
N LEU A 78 19.35 -7.08 -2.87
CA LEU A 78 20.55 -6.31 -3.24
C LEU A 78 20.21 -4.94 -3.84
N ALA A 79 19.19 -4.86 -4.67
CA ALA A 79 18.83 -3.66 -5.42
C ALA A 79 17.90 -2.70 -4.66
N ILE A 80 17.01 -3.23 -3.80
CA ILE A 80 15.97 -2.44 -3.14
C ILE A 80 16.20 -2.37 -1.64
N ILE A 81 16.32 -3.51 -0.98
CA ILE A 81 16.31 -3.55 0.50
C ILE A 81 17.64 -3.10 1.09
N ARG A 82 18.76 -3.53 0.50
CA ARG A 82 20.11 -3.17 0.95
C ARG A 82 20.32 -1.65 0.97
N PRO A 83 20.01 -0.88 -0.09
CA PRO A 83 20.11 0.59 -0.04
C PRO A 83 19.22 1.22 1.04
N LEU A 84 18.05 0.64 1.30
CA LEU A 84 17.05 1.19 2.22
C LEU A 84 17.28 0.83 3.69
N ARG A 85 18.31 0.05 4.03
CA ARG A 85 18.61 -0.34 5.42
C ARG A 85 18.88 0.83 6.36
N HIS A 86 19.39 1.93 5.82
CA HIS A 86 19.65 3.15 6.59
C HIS A 86 18.58 4.22 6.36
N ALA A 87 17.61 3.95 5.49
CA ALA A 87 16.52 4.86 5.21
C ALA A 87 15.46 4.82 6.32
N PRO A 88 14.62 5.87 6.44
CA PRO A 88 13.46 5.82 7.32
C PRO A 88 12.57 4.59 7.08
N PRO A 89 11.93 4.03 8.13
CA PRO A 89 11.01 2.89 7.98
C PRO A 89 9.91 3.12 6.94
N LEU A 90 9.47 4.37 6.79
CA LEU A 90 8.49 4.81 5.80
C LEU A 90 8.96 4.49 4.37
N SER A 91 10.23 4.76 4.05
CA SER A 91 10.81 4.54 2.72
C SER A 91 10.82 3.06 2.37
N ALA A 92 11.15 2.19 3.34
CA ALA A 92 11.18 0.76 3.12
C ALA A 92 9.78 0.16 2.86
N LEU A 93 8.75 0.66 3.55
CA LEU A 93 7.36 0.28 3.30
C LEU A 93 6.90 0.70 1.90
N VAL A 94 7.17 1.95 1.51
CA VAL A 94 6.80 2.45 0.17
C VAL A 94 7.55 1.70 -0.94
N ALA A 95 8.82 1.37 -0.74
CA ALA A 95 9.55 0.52 -1.70
C ALA A 95 8.90 -0.87 -1.85
N SER A 96 8.46 -1.47 -0.74
CA SER A 96 7.74 -2.75 -0.79
C SER A 96 6.40 -2.63 -1.53
N LEU A 97 5.72 -1.48 -1.45
CA LEU A 97 4.54 -1.21 -2.27
C LEU A 97 4.87 -1.05 -3.74
N GLY A 98 5.93 -0.32 -4.07
CA GLY A 98 6.39 -0.20 -5.47
C GLY A 98 6.70 -1.56 -6.08
N LEU A 99 7.32 -2.43 -5.30
CA LEU A 99 7.60 -3.80 -5.70
C LEU A 99 6.34 -4.64 -5.86
N LEU A 100 5.36 -4.53 -4.95
CA LEU A 100 4.06 -5.20 -5.04
C LEU A 100 3.38 -4.84 -6.38
N VAL A 101 3.33 -3.55 -6.67
CA VAL A 101 2.67 -2.99 -7.85
C VAL A 101 3.40 -3.40 -9.12
N TYR A 102 4.72 -3.26 -9.12
CA TYR A 102 5.55 -3.67 -10.24
C TYR A 102 5.34 -5.14 -10.58
N LEU A 103 5.40 -6.04 -9.59
CA LEU A 103 5.24 -7.48 -9.81
C LEU A 103 3.83 -7.85 -10.29
N MET A 104 2.81 -7.15 -9.80
CA MET A 104 1.44 -7.38 -10.23
C MET A 104 1.20 -6.93 -11.68
N GLU A 105 1.71 -5.76 -12.06
CA GLU A 105 1.53 -5.21 -13.41
C GLU A 105 2.42 -5.90 -14.44
N ILE A 106 3.65 -6.26 -14.08
CA ILE A 106 4.50 -7.05 -14.98
C ILE A 106 3.92 -8.45 -15.20
N ALA A 107 3.32 -9.09 -14.18
CA ALA A 107 2.59 -10.35 -14.38
C ALA A 107 1.42 -10.18 -15.37
N ARG A 108 0.56 -9.17 -15.18
CA ARG A 108 -0.53 -8.86 -16.13
C ARG A 108 -0.03 -8.63 -17.55
N LEU A 109 1.05 -7.88 -17.70
CA LEU A 109 1.64 -7.59 -19.01
C LEU A 109 2.19 -8.84 -19.72
N ARG A 110 2.75 -9.79 -18.97
CA ARG A 110 3.37 -10.99 -19.55
C ARG A 110 2.33 -12.04 -19.97
N ILE A 111 1.24 -12.17 -19.20
CA ILE A 111 0.15 -13.13 -19.43
C ILE A 111 -0.91 -12.55 -20.40
N GLY A 112 -1.03 -11.23 -20.46
CA GLY A 112 -2.13 -10.55 -21.17
C GLY A 112 -3.44 -10.61 -20.39
N SER A 113 -4.57 -10.52 -21.11
CA SER A 113 -5.91 -10.42 -20.50
C SER A 113 -6.31 -11.63 -19.65
N GLN A 114 -5.71 -12.81 -19.88
CA GLN A 114 -5.97 -14.02 -19.10
C GLN A 114 -5.55 -13.90 -17.62
N GLY A 115 -4.59 -13.02 -17.32
CA GLY A 115 -4.15 -12.76 -15.94
C GLY A 115 -5.22 -12.08 -15.07
N ALA A 116 -6.29 -11.56 -15.67
CA ALA A 116 -7.42 -10.93 -14.96
C ALA A 116 -8.62 -11.86 -14.74
N THR A 117 -8.69 -13.01 -15.45
CA THR A 117 -9.81 -13.97 -15.36
C THR A 117 -9.50 -15.18 -14.49
N GLY A 118 -8.31 -15.22 -13.89
CA GLY A 118 -7.79 -16.35 -13.13
C GLY A 118 -7.27 -17.47 -14.03
N LEU A 119 -6.05 -17.93 -13.75
CA LEU A 119 -5.41 -19.05 -14.46
C LEU A 119 -5.72 -20.36 -13.74
N ALA A 120 -6.19 -21.36 -14.50
CA ALA A 120 -6.38 -22.71 -14.00
C ALA A 120 -5.05 -23.47 -14.12
N ILE A 121 -4.47 -23.87 -13.00
CA ILE A 121 -3.24 -24.67 -12.97
C ILE A 121 -3.62 -26.11 -12.62
N ASP A 122 -3.13 -27.06 -13.40
CA ASP A 122 -3.30 -28.48 -13.09
C ASP A 122 -2.72 -28.83 -11.71
N GLY A 123 -3.44 -29.69 -10.99
CA GLY A 123 -3.04 -30.18 -9.68
C GLY A 123 -1.65 -30.82 -9.69
N ILE A 124 -0.78 -30.38 -8.78
CA ILE A 124 0.54 -31.00 -8.52
C ILE A 124 0.42 -32.08 -7.44
N LEU A 125 -0.52 -31.89 -6.51
CA LEU A 125 -0.72 -32.75 -5.36
C LEU A 125 -1.71 -33.88 -5.71
N PRO A 126 -1.71 -34.99 -4.94
CA PRO A 126 -2.67 -36.06 -5.15
C PRO A 126 -4.10 -35.57 -4.95
N ASP A 127 -4.90 -35.70 -6.01
CA ASP A 127 -6.32 -35.34 -5.99
C ASP A 127 -7.16 -36.53 -5.51
N GLY A 128 -8.16 -36.25 -4.67
CA GLY A 128 -9.04 -37.26 -4.09
C GLY A 128 -9.82 -36.69 -2.90
N LEU A 129 -10.80 -37.45 -2.43
CA LEU A 129 -11.58 -37.12 -1.24
C LEU A 129 -11.33 -38.17 -0.18
N VAL A 130 -11.07 -37.72 1.05
CA VAL A 130 -10.98 -38.57 2.24
C VAL A 130 -12.09 -38.17 3.19
N GLU A 131 -12.82 -39.14 3.70
CA GLU A 131 -13.85 -38.92 4.71
C GLU A 131 -13.18 -38.82 6.10
N ILE A 132 -13.33 -37.67 6.76
CA ILE A 132 -12.83 -37.42 8.10
C ILE A 132 -14.00 -36.95 8.95
N GLY A 133 -14.44 -37.77 9.90
CA GLY A 133 -15.53 -37.43 10.82
C GLY A 133 -16.87 -37.11 10.13
N GLY A 134 -17.18 -37.79 9.02
CA GLY A 134 -18.39 -37.56 8.22
C GLY A 134 -18.31 -36.39 7.22
N ALA A 135 -17.17 -35.69 7.16
CA ALA A 135 -16.92 -34.63 6.18
C ALA A 135 -15.97 -35.11 5.07
N LEU A 136 -16.28 -34.79 3.82
CA LEU A 136 -15.42 -35.07 2.67
C LEU A 136 -14.37 -33.95 2.53
N VAL A 137 -13.10 -34.31 2.68
CA VAL A 137 -11.97 -33.37 2.62
C VAL A 137 -11.07 -33.72 1.44
N GLY A 138 -10.70 -32.71 0.64
CA GLY A 138 -9.73 -32.87 -0.45
C GLY A 138 -8.35 -33.30 0.06
N THR A 139 -7.81 -34.39 -0.51
CA THR A 139 -6.48 -34.92 -0.18
C THR A 139 -5.38 -33.90 -0.48
N ASP A 140 -5.55 -33.13 -1.56
CA ASP A 140 -4.69 -32.00 -1.96
C ASP A 140 -4.55 -30.96 -0.85
N ARG A 141 -5.67 -30.61 -0.18
CA ARG A 141 -5.69 -29.63 0.93
C ARG A 141 -4.96 -30.15 2.17
N LEU A 142 -5.08 -31.44 2.47
CA LEU A 142 -4.36 -32.09 3.56
C LEU A 142 -2.84 -32.10 3.31
N TRP A 143 -2.42 -32.43 2.09
CA TRP A 143 -1.02 -32.33 1.68
C TRP A 143 -0.51 -30.90 1.75
N LEU A 144 -1.28 -29.92 1.28
CA LEU A 144 -0.90 -28.50 1.35
C LEU A 144 -0.70 -28.04 2.80
N ALA A 145 -1.60 -28.42 3.71
CA ALA A 145 -1.46 -28.14 5.14
C ALA A 145 -0.22 -28.81 5.73
N GLY A 146 0.02 -30.09 5.40
CA GLY A 146 1.19 -30.85 5.83
C GLY A 146 2.51 -30.25 5.34
N ILE A 147 2.61 -29.88 4.06
CA ILE A 147 3.78 -29.22 3.47
C ILE A 147 4.00 -27.84 4.09
N THR A 148 2.94 -27.10 4.39
CA THR A 148 3.03 -25.80 5.05
C THR A 148 3.60 -25.92 6.46
N LEU A 149 3.08 -26.86 7.26
CA LEU A 149 3.58 -27.14 8.62
C LEU A 149 5.01 -27.70 8.58
N GLY A 150 5.29 -28.62 7.65
CA GLY A 150 6.63 -29.17 7.43
C GLY A 150 7.64 -28.09 7.07
N SER A 151 7.30 -27.16 6.18
CA SER A 151 8.13 -26.00 5.83
C SER A 151 8.37 -25.09 7.04
N ALA A 152 7.34 -24.84 7.85
CA ALA A 152 7.46 -24.05 9.07
C ALA A 152 8.35 -24.72 10.13
N LEU A 153 8.23 -26.04 10.31
CA LEU A 153 9.07 -26.83 11.20
C LEU A 153 10.53 -26.88 10.72
N LEU A 154 10.75 -27.07 9.41
CA LEU A 154 12.07 -27.03 8.80
C LEU A 154 12.76 -25.68 9.08
N LEU A 155 12.06 -24.57 8.84
CA LEU A 155 12.60 -23.24 9.11
C LEU A 155 12.82 -23.00 10.61
N ALA A 156 11.92 -23.48 11.47
CA ALA A 156 12.10 -23.41 12.92
C ALA A 156 13.34 -24.19 13.38
N GLY A 157 13.56 -25.39 12.84
CA GLY A 157 14.76 -26.19 13.08
C GLY A 157 16.02 -25.48 12.58
N LEU A 158 16.01 -25.00 11.34
CA LEU A 158 17.11 -24.24 10.74
C LEU A 158 17.50 -23.05 11.64
N TYR A 159 16.52 -22.28 12.11
CA TYR A 159 16.78 -21.10 12.92
C TYR A 159 17.19 -21.41 14.37
N ARG A 160 16.73 -22.54 14.91
CA ARG A 160 17.05 -22.97 16.27
C ARG A 160 18.47 -23.53 16.34
N PHE A 161 18.85 -24.38 15.39
CA PHE A 161 20.03 -25.23 15.50
C PHE A 161 21.24 -24.76 14.67
N THR A 162 21.08 -23.89 13.67
CA THR A 162 22.21 -23.45 12.83
C THR A 162 22.89 -22.16 13.33
N ARG A 163 24.15 -21.95 12.90
CA ARG A 163 24.87 -20.67 13.08
C ARG A 163 24.10 -19.51 12.46
N PHE A 164 23.64 -19.68 11.22
CA PHE A 164 22.81 -18.72 10.49
C PHE A 164 21.57 -18.26 11.30
N GLY A 165 20.88 -19.20 11.95
CA GLY A 165 19.73 -18.90 12.80
C GLY A 165 20.05 -18.08 14.06
N ARG A 166 21.24 -18.29 14.65
CA ARG A 166 21.72 -17.49 15.78
C ARG A 166 22.13 -16.08 15.33
N GLU A 167 22.83 -15.97 14.21
CA GLU A 167 23.23 -14.69 13.60
C GLU A 167 22.01 -13.85 13.21
N THR A 168 20.98 -14.47 12.63
CA THR A 168 19.74 -13.78 12.27
C THR A 168 19.02 -13.23 13.51
N ARG A 169 19.00 -13.98 14.62
CA ARG A 169 18.39 -13.51 15.89
C ARG A 169 19.20 -12.38 16.52
N ALA A 170 20.53 -12.47 16.53
CA ALA A 170 21.39 -11.40 17.02
C ALA A 170 21.18 -10.09 16.24
N LEU A 171 21.09 -10.17 14.91
CA LEU A 171 20.79 -9.03 14.04
C LEU A 171 19.37 -8.48 14.26
N ALA A 172 18.40 -9.34 14.54
CA ALA A 172 17.03 -8.94 14.82
C ALA A 172 16.89 -8.19 16.15
N ASP A 173 17.69 -8.53 17.15
CA ASP A 173 17.66 -7.87 18.46
C ASP A 173 18.45 -6.54 18.43
N ASN A 174 19.72 -6.59 18.00
CA ASN A 174 20.57 -5.41 17.90
C ASN A 174 21.55 -5.51 16.72
N GLU A 175 21.14 -4.92 15.60
CA GLU A 175 21.93 -4.90 14.36
C GLU A 175 23.33 -4.32 14.54
N ARG A 176 23.48 -3.21 15.30
CA ARG A 176 24.80 -2.60 15.54
C ARG A 176 25.67 -3.49 16.42
N GLY A 177 25.09 -4.11 17.45
CA GLY A 177 25.80 -5.07 18.30
C GLY A 177 26.29 -6.29 17.51
N ALA A 178 25.45 -6.83 16.62
CA ALA A 178 25.82 -7.96 15.77
C ALA A 178 26.95 -7.62 14.78
N VAL A 179 26.97 -6.40 14.23
CA VAL A 179 28.07 -5.92 13.38
C VAL A 179 29.40 -5.89 14.14
N LEU A 180 29.40 -5.47 15.41
CA LEU A 180 30.60 -5.49 16.26
C LEU A 180 31.11 -6.90 16.55
N LEU A 181 30.21 -7.89 16.52
CA LEU A 181 30.55 -9.32 16.63
C LEU A 181 31.04 -9.94 15.30
N GLY A 182 31.23 -9.12 14.25
CA GLY A 182 31.69 -9.58 12.93
C GLY A 182 30.60 -10.24 12.07
N ILE A 183 29.34 -10.17 12.49
CA ILE A 183 28.22 -10.76 11.74
C ILE A 183 27.87 -9.83 10.58
N SER A 184 27.99 -10.31 9.33
CA SER A 184 27.64 -9.54 8.14
C SER A 184 26.12 -9.46 7.98
N PRO A 185 25.49 -8.27 8.13
CA PRO A 185 24.04 -8.14 7.97
C PRO A 185 23.62 -8.27 6.50
N ILE A 186 24.54 -8.02 5.56
CA ILE A 186 24.27 -8.09 4.12
C ILE A 186 24.05 -9.54 3.70
N TRP A 187 24.96 -10.43 4.09
CA TRP A 187 24.85 -11.85 3.79
C TRP A 187 23.64 -12.48 4.48
N VAL A 188 23.48 -12.24 5.78
CA VAL A 188 22.36 -12.79 6.54
C VAL A 188 21.01 -12.29 6.01
N GLY A 189 20.92 -11.00 5.65
CA GLY A 189 19.74 -10.44 5.03
C GLY A 189 19.44 -11.05 3.66
N ALA A 190 20.44 -11.20 2.79
CA ALA A 190 20.27 -11.76 1.45
C ALA A 190 19.75 -13.20 1.48
N VAL A 191 20.37 -14.07 2.30
CA VAL A 191 19.95 -15.48 2.43
C VAL A 191 18.52 -15.56 2.96
N ASN A 192 18.14 -14.71 3.90
CA ASN A 192 16.76 -14.68 4.39
C ASN A 192 15.76 -14.24 3.32
N TRP A 193 16.08 -13.21 2.53
CA TRP A 193 15.20 -12.79 1.45
C TRP A 193 15.04 -13.85 0.36
N VAL A 194 16.12 -14.58 0.05
CA VAL A 194 16.09 -15.74 -0.85
C VAL A 194 15.17 -16.83 -0.28
N LEU A 195 15.39 -17.26 0.97
CA LEU A 195 14.57 -18.30 1.62
C LEU A 195 13.09 -17.90 1.68
N ALA A 196 12.78 -16.65 1.99
CA ALA A 196 11.42 -16.16 2.02
C ALA A 196 10.77 -16.23 0.63
N SER A 197 11.47 -15.79 -0.40
CA SER A 197 10.97 -15.80 -1.78
C SER A 197 10.71 -17.22 -2.28
N VAL A 198 11.63 -18.15 -2.00
CA VAL A 198 11.49 -19.57 -2.35
C VAL A 198 10.27 -20.20 -1.65
N VAL A 199 10.11 -19.96 -0.35
CA VAL A 199 8.96 -20.48 0.41
C VAL A 199 7.64 -19.88 -0.07
N ALA A 200 7.62 -18.58 -0.41
CA ALA A 200 6.44 -17.94 -0.98
C ALA A 200 6.08 -18.53 -2.35
N GLY A 201 7.06 -18.67 -3.24
CA GLY A 201 6.88 -19.26 -4.56
C GLY A 201 6.40 -20.71 -4.49
N LEU A 202 7.04 -21.55 -3.67
CA LEU A 202 6.66 -22.95 -3.49
C LEU A 202 5.21 -23.07 -3.01
N LEU A 203 4.86 -22.38 -1.93
CA LEU A 203 3.52 -22.46 -1.35
C LEU A 203 2.45 -21.86 -2.26
N MET A 204 2.77 -20.82 -3.05
CA MET A 204 1.83 -20.26 -4.03
C MET A 204 1.59 -21.20 -5.21
N VAL A 205 2.66 -21.81 -5.75
CA VAL A 205 2.55 -22.81 -6.83
C VAL A 205 1.68 -23.99 -6.39
N LEU A 206 1.89 -24.48 -5.16
CA LEU A 206 1.11 -25.60 -4.62
C LEU A 206 -0.34 -25.23 -4.28
N ALA A 207 -0.62 -23.99 -3.91
CA ALA A 207 -1.97 -23.52 -3.58
C ALA A 207 -2.80 -23.10 -4.81
N ALA A 208 -2.13 -22.73 -5.91
CA ALA A 208 -2.79 -22.18 -7.10
C ALA A 208 -3.90 -23.07 -7.71
N PRO A 209 -3.78 -24.42 -7.76
CA PRO A 209 -4.87 -25.28 -8.22
C PRO A 209 -6.16 -25.13 -7.39
N ALA A 210 -6.04 -24.86 -6.08
CA ALA A 210 -7.17 -24.80 -5.18
C ALA A 210 -7.97 -23.49 -5.26
N THR A 211 -7.33 -22.36 -5.63
CA THR A 211 -7.96 -21.03 -5.57
C THR A 211 -8.17 -20.35 -6.92
N ARG A 212 -7.75 -20.98 -8.04
CA ARG A 212 -7.46 -20.31 -9.33
C ARG A 212 -6.45 -19.17 -9.14
N LEU A 213 -5.47 -19.06 -10.03
CA LEU A 213 -4.43 -18.05 -9.88
C LEU A 213 -4.87 -16.72 -10.50
N ASP A 214 -5.45 -15.84 -9.68
CA ASP A 214 -5.70 -14.44 -10.06
C ASP A 214 -4.55 -13.53 -9.62
N VAL A 215 -4.06 -12.67 -10.52
CA VAL A 215 -2.89 -11.82 -10.27
C VAL A 215 -3.15 -10.79 -9.17
N GLY A 216 -4.37 -10.25 -9.08
CA GLY A 216 -4.75 -9.25 -8.09
C GLY A 216 -4.96 -9.87 -6.70
N ALA A 217 -5.90 -10.80 -6.59
CA ALA A 217 -6.28 -11.46 -5.34
C ALA A 217 -5.09 -12.20 -4.72
N SER A 218 -4.29 -12.92 -5.53
CA SER A 218 -3.12 -13.66 -5.02
C SER A 218 -2.03 -12.74 -4.49
N SER A 219 -1.85 -11.56 -5.10
CA SER A 219 -0.89 -10.55 -4.62
C SER A 219 -1.33 -9.92 -3.29
N LEU A 220 -2.63 -9.83 -3.04
CA LEU A 220 -3.21 -9.29 -1.80
C LEU A 220 -3.34 -10.33 -0.68
N LEU A 221 -2.96 -11.59 -0.90
CA LEU A 221 -2.84 -12.60 0.17
C LEU A 221 -1.81 -12.25 1.24
N VAL A 222 -1.04 -11.17 1.06
CA VAL A 222 -0.18 -10.59 2.11
C VAL A 222 -0.99 -10.16 3.32
N VAL A 223 -2.27 -9.81 3.16
CA VAL A 223 -3.16 -9.34 4.23
C VAL A 223 -3.52 -10.46 5.21
N PRO A 224 -4.14 -11.58 4.80
CA PRO A 224 -4.37 -12.70 5.72
C PRO A 224 -3.05 -13.29 6.25
N ALA A 225 -1.99 -13.24 5.45
CA ALA A 225 -0.66 -13.64 5.92
C ALA A 225 -0.14 -12.75 7.06
N LEU A 226 -0.41 -11.44 7.02
CA LEU A 226 -0.05 -10.48 8.05
C LEU A 226 -0.82 -10.76 9.34
N ALA A 227 -2.13 -11.05 9.25
CA ALA A 227 -2.95 -11.45 10.39
C ALA A 227 -2.34 -12.64 11.13
N ALA A 228 -2.08 -13.72 10.41
CA ALA A 228 -1.44 -14.92 10.96
C ALA A 228 -0.05 -14.64 11.54
N ALA A 229 0.75 -13.81 10.86
CA ALA A 229 2.09 -13.46 11.32
C ALA A 229 2.08 -12.57 12.58
N LEU A 230 1.08 -11.69 12.74
CA LEU A 230 0.88 -10.87 13.94
C LEU A 230 0.42 -11.70 15.13
N VAL A 231 -0.51 -12.65 14.94
CA VAL A 231 -0.87 -13.64 15.98
C VAL A 231 0.38 -14.38 16.46
N ALA A 232 1.29 -14.70 15.53
CA ALA A 232 2.58 -15.32 15.83
C ALA A 232 3.67 -14.33 16.31
N HIS A 233 3.30 -13.08 16.63
CA HIS A 233 4.17 -12.01 17.12
C HIS A 233 5.39 -11.72 16.24
N LEU A 234 5.31 -12.04 14.93
CA LEU A 234 6.42 -11.95 13.98
C LEU A 234 7.69 -12.71 14.44
N ARG A 235 7.52 -13.74 15.28
CA ARG A 235 8.62 -14.49 15.90
C ARG A 235 8.53 -16.00 15.66
N SER A 236 7.33 -16.58 15.62
CA SER A 236 7.18 -18.04 15.49
C SER A 236 6.78 -18.45 14.07
N PHE A 237 7.59 -19.26 13.41
CA PHE A 237 7.23 -19.83 12.09
C PHE A 237 6.07 -20.81 12.21
N VAL A 238 6.14 -21.73 13.18
CA VAL A 238 5.09 -22.72 13.44
C VAL A 238 3.82 -22.02 13.92
N GLY A 239 3.95 -21.02 14.81
CA GLY A 239 2.82 -20.21 15.24
C GLY A 239 2.15 -19.48 14.07
N ALA A 240 2.92 -18.97 13.11
CA ALA A 240 2.36 -18.30 11.93
C ALA A 240 1.66 -19.28 10.98
N ALA A 241 2.17 -20.51 10.85
CA ALA A 241 1.52 -21.56 10.07
C ALA A 241 0.19 -22.00 10.71
N LEU A 242 0.19 -22.27 12.02
CA LEU A 242 -1.01 -22.65 12.76
C LEU A 242 -2.05 -21.54 12.79
N ALA A 243 -1.64 -20.29 13.00
CA ALA A 243 -2.55 -19.14 12.93
C ALA A 243 -3.15 -18.96 11.53
N GLY A 244 -2.35 -19.18 10.47
CA GLY A 244 -2.84 -19.13 9.10
C GLY A 244 -3.88 -20.22 8.80
N LEU A 245 -3.63 -21.46 9.26
CA LEU A 245 -4.59 -22.56 9.16
C LEU A 245 -5.86 -22.26 9.96
N GLY A 246 -5.73 -21.76 11.19
CA GLY A 246 -6.88 -21.41 12.04
C GLY A 246 -7.73 -20.29 11.43
N ILE A 247 -7.11 -19.24 10.90
CA ILE A 247 -7.83 -18.17 10.19
C ILE A 247 -8.55 -18.76 8.97
N GLY A 248 -7.90 -19.62 8.19
CA GLY A 248 -8.51 -20.28 7.03
C GLY A 248 -9.69 -21.21 7.39
N MET A 249 -9.58 -21.94 8.50
CA MET A 249 -10.67 -22.76 9.04
C MET A 249 -11.87 -21.89 9.43
N VAL A 250 -11.65 -20.79 10.15
CA VAL A 250 -12.73 -19.84 10.50
C VAL A 250 -13.36 -19.24 9.25
N GLN A 251 -12.57 -18.90 8.23
CA GLN A 251 -13.10 -18.42 6.95
C GLN A 251 -13.97 -19.46 6.25
N SER A 252 -13.56 -20.73 6.28
CA SER A 252 -14.30 -21.84 5.68
C SER A 252 -15.59 -22.15 6.44
N GLU A 253 -15.57 -22.13 7.77
CA GLU A 253 -16.78 -22.31 8.60
C GLU A 253 -17.76 -21.15 8.44
N LEU A 254 -17.26 -19.91 8.33
CA LEU A 254 -18.13 -18.77 8.06
C LEU A 254 -18.91 -18.93 6.75
N MET A 255 -18.31 -19.57 5.75
CA MET A 255 -19.01 -19.86 4.49
C MET A 255 -20.22 -20.77 4.69
N ASN A 256 -20.14 -21.69 5.66
CA ASN A 256 -21.24 -22.58 6.00
C ASN A 256 -22.33 -21.84 6.80
N VAL A 257 -21.93 -21.10 7.83
CA VAL A 257 -22.86 -20.32 8.68
C VAL A 257 -23.62 -19.24 7.90
N GLN A 258 -22.99 -18.65 6.88
CA GLN A 258 -23.64 -17.67 5.98
C GLN A 258 -24.88 -18.24 5.28
N VAL A 259 -24.91 -19.55 4.99
CA VAL A 259 -26.07 -20.20 4.36
C VAL A 259 -27.22 -20.35 5.35
N GLU A 260 -26.92 -20.58 6.63
CA GLU A 260 -27.93 -20.79 7.66
C GLU A 260 -28.54 -19.47 8.17
N TRP A 261 -27.76 -18.38 8.22
CA TRP A 261 -28.13 -17.15 8.94
C TRP A 261 -28.34 -15.98 7.96
N ALA A 262 -29.58 -15.79 7.51
CA ALA A 262 -29.96 -14.81 6.49
C ALA A 262 -29.70 -13.31 6.84
N TRP A 263 -29.33 -12.99 8.09
CA TRP A 263 -29.01 -11.61 8.49
C TRP A 263 -27.52 -11.24 8.29
N LEU A 264 -26.65 -12.24 8.07
CA LEU A 264 -25.23 -12.01 7.81
C LEU A 264 -25.05 -11.50 6.36
N PRO A 265 -24.17 -10.51 6.12
CA PRO A 265 -23.82 -10.08 4.76
C PRO A 265 -23.43 -11.24 3.82
N ASP A 266 -24.03 -11.23 2.63
CA ASP A 266 -23.81 -12.26 1.60
C ASP A 266 -22.36 -12.30 1.11
N VAL A 267 -21.63 -11.18 1.19
CA VAL A 267 -20.27 -11.02 0.66
C VAL A 267 -19.38 -10.29 1.67
N GLY A 268 -18.09 -10.65 1.70
CA GLY A 268 -17.04 -9.89 2.39
C GLY A 268 -16.74 -10.33 3.83
N ILE A 269 -17.64 -11.04 4.52
CA ILE A 269 -17.39 -11.47 5.91
C ILE A 269 -16.18 -12.38 6.03
N GLN A 270 -16.01 -13.32 5.09
CA GLN A 270 -14.84 -14.19 5.05
C GLN A 270 -13.53 -13.38 4.99
N GLN A 271 -13.51 -12.31 4.20
CA GLN A 271 -12.33 -11.45 4.06
C GLN A 271 -12.15 -10.53 5.28
N GLY A 272 -13.22 -10.28 6.04
CA GLY A 272 -13.20 -9.60 7.33
C GLY A 272 -12.57 -10.42 8.47
N VAL A 273 -12.56 -11.76 8.42
CA VAL A 273 -12.01 -12.59 9.52
C VAL A 273 -10.53 -12.31 9.82
N PRO A 274 -9.59 -12.41 8.84
CA PRO A 274 -8.17 -12.09 9.11
C PRO A 274 -8.01 -10.67 9.65
N LEU A 275 -8.95 -9.81 9.31
CA LEU A 275 -8.89 -8.41 9.61
C LEU A 275 -9.33 -8.06 11.02
N LEU A 276 -10.43 -8.65 11.47
CA LEU A 276 -10.85 -8.63 12.86
C LEU A 276 -9.75 -9.21 13.75
N VAL A 277 -9.05 -10.26 13.27
CA VAL A 277 -7.86 -10.79 13.95
C VAL A 277 -6.75 -9.75 14.02
N ILE A 278 -6.41 -9.05 12.94
CA ILE A 278 -5.41 -7.97 12.98
C ILE A 278 -5.81 -6.87 13.97
N LEU A 279 -7.06 -6.39 13.90
CA LEU A 279 -7.56 -5.34 14.77
C LEU A 279 -7.58 -5.77 16.24
N ALA A 280 -8.00 -7.00 16.54
CA ALA A 280 -7.98 -7.57 17.88
C ALA A 280 -6.54 -7.69 18.41
N VAL A 281 -5.63 -8.28 17.64
CA VAL A 281 -4.22 -8.39 18.01
C VAL A 281 -3.60 -7.01 18.28
N LEU A 282 -3.90 -6.01 17.46
CA LEU A 282 -3.37 -4.66 17.67
C LEU A 282 -4.04 -3.94 18.85
N ALA A 283 -5.34 -4.13 19.06
CA ALA A 283 -6.07 -3.49 20.15
C ALA A 283 -5.67 -4.02 21.53
N PHE A 284 -5.40 -5.33 21.63
CA PHE A 284 -5.08 -6.01 22.88
C PHE A 284 -3.58 -6.26 23.09
N TRP A 285 -2.78 -6.45 22.03
CA TRP A 285 -1.35 -6.79 22.10
C TRP A 285 -0.42 -5.78 21.40
N GLY A 286 -0.92 -4.59 21.04
CA GLY A 286 -0.15 -3.56 20.33
C GLY A 286 1.15 -3.14 21.02
N ASP A 287 1.18 -3.14 22.36
CA ASP A 287 2.35 -2.73 23.16
C ASP A 287 3.48 -3.79 23.18
N VAL A 288 3.19 -5.03 22.77
CA VAL A 288 4.09 -6.20 22.89
C VAL A 288 4.89 -6.46 21.60
N LEU A 289 4.53 -5.79 20.49
CA LEU A 289 5.18 -6.01 19.21
C LEU A 289 6.60 -5.42 19.22
N PRO A 290 7.65 -6.24 18.97
CA PRO A 290 9.03 -5.85 19.21
C PRO A 290 9.44 -4.63 18.39
N GLN A 291 9.74 -3.50 19.05
CA GLN A 291 10.52 -2.44 18.43
C GLN A 291 11.97 -2.91 18.45
N ARG A 292 12.60 -3.10 17.27
CA ARG A 292 14.07 -3.26 17.20
C ARG A 292 14.71 -2.19 18.08
N GLY A 293 15.77 -2.55 18.82
CA GLY A 293 16.49 -1.65 19.72
C GLY A 293 17.17 -0.50 18.98
N VAL A 294 16.39 0.45 18.46
CA VAL A 294 16.87 1.63 17.75
C VAL A 294 17.04 2.73 18.80
N VAL A 295 18.18 2.68 19.50
CA VAL A 295 18.56 3.69 20.51
C VAL A 295 18.81 5.07 19.85
N LEU A 296 18.97 5.12 18.52
CA LEU A 296 19.07 6.35 17.75
C LEU A 296 18.27 6.19 16.46
N SER A 297 16.99 6.61 16.46
CA SER A 297 16.22 6.71 15.21
C SER A 297 17.01 7.61 14.25
N PRO A 298 17.29 7.17 13.01
CA PRO A 298 17.75 8.09 11.98
C PRO A 298 16.77 9.26 11.97
N ARG A 299 17.27 10.49 12.16
CA ARG A 299 16.44 11.69 12.09
C ARG A 299 15.70 11.61 10.76
N LEU A 300 14.37 11.63 10.79
CA LEU A 300 13.58 11.75 9.57
C LEU A 300 14.13 12.95 8.78
N PRO A 301 14.18 12.90 7.43
CA PRO A 301 14.56 14.04 6.64
C PRO A 301 13.77 15.24 7.14
N ARG A 302 14.47 16.32 7.54
CA ARG A 302 13.84 17.53 8.05
C ARG A 302 12.73 17.90 7.07
N SER A 303 11.49 18.05 7.55
CA SER A 303 10.41 18.53 6.71
C SER A 303 10.93 19.76 5.98
N ALA A 304 10.99 19.74 4.65
CA ALA A 304 11.30 20.95 3.91
C ALA A 304 10.36 22.03 4.47
N GLY A 305 10.91 23.16 4.91
CA GLY A 305 10.08 24.26 5.39
C GLY A 305 8.99 24.54 4.37
N VAL A 306 7.80 24.93 4.83
CA VAL A 306 6.69 25.34 3.96
C VAL A 306 7.03 26.72 3.34
N ASP A 307 8.16 26.79 2.64
CA ASP A 307 8.73 28.01 2.05
C ASP A 307 8.20 28.25 0.63
N VAL A 308 7.38 27.34 0.08
CA VAL A 308 6.59 27.65 -1.10
C VAL A 308 5.48 28.62 -0.70
N GLY A 309 5.63 29.87 -1.12
CA GLY A 309 4.59 30.89 -1.01
C GLY A 309 3.28 30.34 -1.60
N ALA A 310 2.16 30.53 -0.86
CA ALA A 310 0.86 29.97 -1.24
C ALA A 310 0.41 30.45 -2.65
N TRP A 311 0.96 31.56 -3.13
CA TRP A 311 0.66 32.13 -4.44
C TRP A 311 1.02 31.21 -5.62
N ARG A 312 2.09 30.40 -5.55
CA ARG A 312 2.52 29.55 -6.67
C ARG A 312 1.52 28.46 -7.02
N PRO A 313 1.10 27.59 -6.08
CA PRO A 313 0.08 26.59 -6.39
C PRO A 313 -1.29 27.23 -6.67
N MET A 314 -1.61 28.37 -6.07
CA MET A 314 -2.86 29.09 -6.38
C MET A 314 -2.86 29.64 -7.80
N ALA A 315 -1.76 30.23 -8.26
CA ALA A 315 -1.60 30.68 -9.64
C ALA A 315 -1.72 29.52 -10.63
N LEU A 316 -1.16 28.35 -10.28
CA LEU A 316 -1.29 27.14 -11.10
C LEU A 316 -2.75 26.65 -11.18
N LEU A 317 -3.49 26.64 -10.06
CA LEU A 317 -4.91 26.28 -10.07
C LEU A 317 -5.77 27.30 -10.82
N ALA A 318 -5.47 28.59 -10.71
CA ALA A 318 -6.14 29.64 -11.47
C ALA A 318 -5.88 29.48 -12.98
N ALA A 319 -4.63 29.25 -13.38
CA ALA A 319 -4.26 28.97 -14.75
C ALA A 319 -4.96 27.71 -15.29
N ALA A 320 -5.05 26.65 -14.48
CA ALA A 320 -5.80 25.45 -14.84
C ALA A 320 -7.29 25.74 -15.04
N GLY A 321 -7.90 26.56 -14.17
CA GLY A 321 -9.30 26.98 -14.30
C GLY A 321 -9.57 27.76 -15.59
N ILE A 322 -8.65 28.64 -15.99
CA ILE A 322 -8.72 29.36 -17.27
C ILE A 322 -8.54 28.39 -18.44
N ALA A 323 -7.53 27.51 -18.38
CA ALA A 323 -7.24 26.54 -19.43
C ALA A 323 -8.42 25.60 -19.70
N VAL A 324 -9.17 25.19 -18.67
CA VAL A 324 -10.37 24.33 -18.80
C VAL A 324 -11.43 24.92 -19.76
N MET A 325 -11.45 26.25 -19.95
CA MET A 325 -12.37 26.88 -20.91
C MET A 325 -12.00 26.59 -22.37
N MET A 326 -10.73 26.27 -22.63
CA MET A 326 -10.15 26.05 -23.96
C MET A 326 -9.83 24.57 -24.24
N LEU A 327 -9.73 23.74 -23.20
CA LEU A 327 -9.36 22.32 -23.32
C LEU A 327 -10.48 21.45 -23.91
N ASP A 328 -10.08 20.40 -24.61
CA ASP A 328 -10.97 19.34 -25.12
C ASP A 328 -11.51 18.41 -24.01
N SER A 329 -12.48 17.55 -24.35
CA SER A 329 -13.14 16.60 -23.43
C SER A 329 -12.16 15.76 -22.60
N GLU A 330 -11.20 15.14 -23.25
CA GLU A 330 -10.22 14.26 -22.61
C GLU A 330 -9.36 15.01 -21.58
N TRP A 331 -8.84 16.19 -21.94
CA TRP A 331 -8.03 17.00 -21.04
C TRP A 331 -8.84 17.58 -19.88
N ARG A 332 -10.11 17.97 -20.10
CA ARG A 332 -10.99 18.41 -19.02
C ARG A 332 -11.27 17.29 -18.03
N LEU A 333 -11.46 16.06 -18.51
CA LEU A 333 -11.59 14.87 -17.67
C LEU A 333 -10.31 14.62 -16.87
N ALA A 334 -9.15 14.72 -17.53
CA ALA A 334 -7.86 14.54 -16.88
C ALA A 334 -7.60 15.57 -15.77
N VAL A 335 -7.98 16.83 -15.98
CA VAL A 335 -7.91 17.89 -14.96
C VAL A 335 -8.86 17.59 -13.80
N ALA A 336 -10.08 17.14 -14.08
CA ALA A 336 -11.05 16.79 -13.04
C ALA A 336 -10.54 15.63 -12.16
N ILE A 337 -10.08 14.53 -12.77
CA ILE A 337 -9.52 13.37 -12.06
C ILE A 337 -8.30 13.80 -11.23
N SER A 338 -7.39 14.57 -11.84
CA SER A 338 -6.20 15.08 -11.14
C SER A 338 -6.58 15.91 -9.92
N ALA A 339 -7.62 16.74 -10.02
CA ALA A 339 -8.07 17.57 -8.92
C ALA A 339 -8.71 16.74 -7.80
N CYS A 340 -9.56 15.77 -8.12
CA CYS A 340 -10.16 14.86 -7.14
C CYS A 340 -9.08 14.07 -6.38
N VAL A 341 -8.14 13.45 -7.11
CA VAL A 341 -7.06 12.67 -6.49
C VAL A 341 -6.08 13.56 -5.74
N ALA A 342 -5.85 14.81 -6.18
CA ALA A 342 -5.03 15.77 -5.43
C ALA A 342 -5.62 16.10 -4.05
N VAL A 343 -6.95 16.17 -3.91
CA VAL A 343 -7.60 16.36 -2.61
C VAL A 343 -7.36 15.14 -1.70
N ILE A 344 -7.48 13.92 -2.23
CA ILE A 344 -7.15 12.70 -1.49
C ILE A 344 -5.66 12.67 -1.14
N ALA A 345 -4.79 13.07 -2.05
CA ALA A 345 -3.34 13.15 -1.82
C ALA A 345 -2.98 14.15 -0.70
N LEU A 346 -3.72 15.25 -0.53
CA LEU A 346 -3.53 16.17 0.59
C LEU A 346 -3.74 15.46 1.95
N SER A 347 -4.67 14.50 2.03
CA SER A 347 -4.86 13.70 3.25
C SER A 347 -3.59 12.90 3.63
N VAL A 348 -2.94 12.29 2.63
CA VAL A 348 -1.68 11.56 2.80
C VAL A 348 -0.55 12.48 3.23
N VAL A 349 -0.48 13.68 2.65
CA VAL A 349 0.49 14.72 3.04
C VAL A 349 0.27 15.15 4.50
N VAL A 350 -0.97 15.25 4.97
CA VAL A 350 -1.25 15.62 6.36
C VAL A 350 -0.73 14.54 7.33
N VAL A 351 -1.17 13.29 7.19
CA VAL A 351 -0.82 12.23 8.16
C VAL A 351 0.62 11.74 7.98
N THR A 352 1.03 11.45 6.75
CA THR A 352 2.38 10.92 6.49
C THR A 352 3.42 12.01 6.38
N GLY A 353 3.08 13.11 5.71
CA GLY A 353 3.98 14.22 5.48
C GLY A 353 4.23 15.10 6.69
N LEU A 354 3.19 15.52 7.42
CA LEU A 354 3.34 16.48 8.53
C LEU A 354 3.54 15.79 9.88
N VAL A 355 2.85 14.68 10.12
CA VAL A 355 2.85 13.97 11.42
C VAL A 355 3.81 12.78 11.43
N GLY A 356 4.23 12.27 10.26
CA GLY A 356 5.20 11.19 10.14
C GLY A 356 4.63 9.79 10.35
N GLN A 357 3.31 9.63 10.25
CA GLN A 357 2.61 8.36 10.43
C GLN A 357 2.14 7.83 9.07
N VAL A 358 2.38 6.57 8.74
CA VAL A 358 1.82 6.01 7.48
C VAL A 358 0.37 5.65 7.70
N SER A 359 -0.50 6.08 6.79
CA SER A 359 -1.88 5.62 6.72
C SER A 359 -2.20 5.09 5.33
N PHE A 360 -2.70 3.87 5.26
CA PHE A 360 -3.21 3.25 4.04
C PHE A 360 -4.74 3.34 3.91
N ALA A 361 -5.40 4.15 4.74
CA ALA A 361 -6.85 4.40 4.72
C ALA A 361 -7.41 5.56 3.87
N PRO A 362 -6.64 6.32 3.04
CA PRO A 362 -7.23 7.42 2.28
C PRO A 362 -8.47 7.03 1.46
N TYR A 363 -8.44 5.96 0.65
CA TYR A 363 -9.63 5.59 -0.13
C TYR A 363 -10.73 4.97 0.72
N ALA A 364 -10.42 4.36 1.87
CA ALA A 364 -11.43 3.90 2.81
C ALA A 364 -12.24 5.08 3.37
N PHE A 365 -11.57 6.17 3.79
CA PHE A 365 -12.26 7.40 4.22
C PHE A 365 -13.01 8.07 3.06
N ALA A 366 -12.42 8.06 1.86
CA ALA A 366 -13.03 8.58 0.64
C ALA A 366 -14.34 7.86 0.30
N GLY A 367 -14.34 6.52 0.34
CA GLY A 367 -15.50 5.70 0.04
C GLY A 367 -16.61 5.83 1.08
N ILE A 368 -16.26 5.90 2.38
CA ILE A 368 -17.25 6.14 3.45
C ILE A 368 -18.01 7.43 3.18
N ALA A 369 -17.31 8.53 2.86
CA ALA A 369 -17.96 9.79 2.55
C ALA A 369 -18.82 9.70 1.27
N ALA A 370 -18.31 9.08 0.21
CA ALA A 370 -19.04 8.93 -1.05
C ALA A 370 -20.34 8.13 -0.88
N PHE A 371 -20.28 6.96 -0.24
CA PHE A 371 -21.47 6.15 0.04
C PHE A 371 -22.41 6.82 1.02
N THR A 372 -21.91 7.57 2.00
CA THR A 372 -22.77 8.38 2.87
C THR A 372 -23.58 9.39 2.05
N VAL A 373 -22.96 10.10 1.11
CA VAL A 373 -23.67 11.04 0.23
C VAL A 373 -24.69 10.34 -0.65
N ILE A 374 -24.39 9.13 -1.15
CA ILE A 374 -25.36 8.31 -1.90
C ILE A 374 -26.59 7.98 -1.05
N ARG A 375 -26.43 7.79 0.27
CA ARG A 375 -27.56 7.52 1.19
C ARG A 375 -28.30 8.75 1.67
N LEU A 376 -27.74 9.92 1.42
CA LEU A 376 -28.35 11.20 1.72
C LEU A 376 -28.79 11.86 0.41
N ASP A 377 -29.35 11.08 -0.52
CA ASP A 377 -29.84 11.54 -1.82
C ASP A 377 -30.97 12.57 -1.70
N TYR A 378 -31.73 12.52 -0.60
CA TYR A 378 -32.76 13.50 -0.24
C TYR A 378 -32.19 14.83 0.30
N VAL A 379 -30.90 14.90 0.68
CA VAL A 379 -30.28 16.10 1.22
C VAL A 379 -29.65 16.93 0.08
N PRO A 380 -29.96 18.24 -0.03
CA PRO A 380 -29.44 19.05 -1.12
C PRO A 380 -27.93 19.30 -1.02
N PHE A 381 -27.31 19.51 -2.18
CA PHE A 381 -25.95 20.01 -2.25
C PHE A 381 -25.91 21.48 -1.78
N PRO A 382 -24.91 21.91 -0.97
CA PRO A 382 -23.67 21.23 -0.60
C PRO A 382 -23.71 20.50 0.76
N ILE A 383 -24.87 20.39 1.41
CA ILE A 383 -24.99 19.84 2.77
C ILE A 383 -24.62 18.35 2.79
N ALA A 384 -25.09 17.57 1.82
CA ALA A 384 -24.80 16.14 1.76
C ALA A 384 -23.28 15.83 1.73
N PRO A 385 -22.46 16.44 0.84
CA PRO A 385 -20.99 16.33 0.89
C PRO A 385 -20.35 16.69 2.24
N LEU A 386 -20.84 17.73 2.91
CA LEU A 386 -20.30 18.15 4.21
C LEU A 386 -20.58 17.09 5.28
N VAL A 387 -21.80 16.54 5.31
CA VAL A 387 -22.15 15.43 6.21
C VAL A 387 -21.31 14.19 5.90
N GLY A 388 -21.13 13.84 4.63
CA GLY A 388 -20.24 12.75 4.22
C GLY A 388 -18.80 12.94 4.71
N GLY A 389 -18.28 14.16 4.63
CA GLY A 389 -16.98 14.54 5.19
C GLY A 389 -16.91 14.38 6.72
N ILE A 390 -17.96 14.76 7.45
CA ILE A 390 -18.05 14.59 8.91
C ILE A 390 -18.11 13.11 9.31
N VAL A 391 -18.85 12.28 8.57
CA VAL A 391 -18.87 10.83 8.82
C VAL A 391 -17.49 10.22 8.57
N ALA A 392 -16.79 10.64 7.51
CA ALA A 392 -15.40 10.24 7.30
C ALA A 392 -14.49 10.69 8.46
N VAL A 393 -14.66 11.90 9.00
CA VAL A 393 -13.94 12.36 10.21
C VAL A 393 -14.19 11.44 11.39
N ALA A 394 -15.45 11.06 11.65
CA ALA A 394 -15.78 10.16 12.75
C ALA A 394 -15.06 8.82 12.62
N VAL A 395 -15.08 8.21 11.43
CA VAL A 395 -14.34 6.96 11.18
C VAL A 395 -12.83 7.16 11.24
N GLY A 396 -12.33 8.29 10.73
CA GLY A 396 -10.93 8.68 10.83
C GLY A 396 -10.45 8.80 12.26
N VAL A 397 -11.25 9.38 13.15
CA VAL A 397 -10.97 9.47 14.58
C VAL A 397 -10.96 8.09 15.23
N VAL A 398 -11.90 7.20 14.88
CA VAL A 398 -11.90 5.81 15.36
C VAL A 398 -10.61 5.08 14.96
N VAL A 399 -10.21 5.19 13.70
CA VAL A 399 -8.92 4.64 13.23
C VAL A 399 -7.74 5.35 13.93
N GLY A 400 -7.86 6.65 14.19
CA GLY A 400 -6.89 7.44 14.93
C GLY A 400 -6.72 7.01 16.39
N LEU A 401 -7.76 6.49 17.05
CA LEU A 401 -7.68 5.94 18.41
C LEU A 401 -6.75 4.73 18.45
N LEU A 402 -6.78 3.87 17.42
CA LEU A 402 -5.82 2.79 17.27
C LEU A 402 -4.39 3.33 17.07
N ALA A 403 -4.25 4.46 16.36
CA ALA A 403 -2.98 5.13 16.16
C ALA A 403 -2.35 5.71 17.43
N VAL A 404 -3.15 6.04 18.45
CA VAL A 404 -2.63 6.53 19.72
C VAL A 404 -1.82 5.44 20.44
N ARG A 405 -2.28 4.18 20.39
CA ARG A 405 -1.64 3.04 21.06
C ARG A 405 -0.42 2.51 20.31
N VAL A 406 -0.43 2.61 18.98
CA VAL A 406 0.55 1.95 18.11
C VAL A 406 1.62 2.94 17.62
N ARG A 407 2.86 2.47 17.40
CA ARG A 407 3.99 3.33 16.95
C ARG A 407 4.65 2.80 15.68
N GLY A 408 5.07 3.72 14.80
CA GLY A 408 5.90 3.41 13.64
C GLY A 408 5.20 2.53 12.59
N SER A 409 5.90 1.51 12.08
CA SER A 409 5.41 0.63 11.00
C SER A 409 4.16 -0.18 11.36
N GLN A 410 3.87 -0.36 12.65
CA GLN A 410 2.69 -1.08 13.12
C GLN A 410 1.39 -0.33 12.82
N LEU A 411 1.41 1.01 12.79
CA LEU A 411 0.24 1.81 12.41
C LEU A 411 -0.09 1.66 10.93
N ALA A 412 0.94 1.52 10.08
CA ALA A 412 0.76 1.22 8.66
C ALA A 412 -0.02 -0.10 8.50
N VAL A 413 0.33 -1.12 9.29
CA VAL A 413 -0.39 -2.41 9.32
C VAL A 413 -1.84 -2.23 9.79
N ALA A 414 -2.05 -1.49 10.88
CA ALA A 414 -3.37 -1.23 11.43
C ALA A 414 -4.30 -0.53 10.43
N THR A 415 -3.78 0.48 9.73
CA THR A 415 -4.56 1.24 8.73
C THR A 415 -4.80 0.44 7.47
N LEU A 416 -3.84 -0.37 7.01
CA LEU A 416 -4.04 -1.31 5.90
C LEU A 416 -5.15 -2.31 6.21
N ALA A 417 -5.13 -2.87 7.43
CA ALA A 417 -6.22 -3.72 7.90
C ALA A 417 -7.55 -2.93 7.96
N GLY A 418 -7.59 -1.79 8.65
CA GLY A 418 -8.81 -0.96 8.70
C GLY A 418 -9.40 -0.64 7.33
N SER A 419 -8.55 -0.41 6.32
CA SER A 419 -8.98 -0.08 4.97
C SER A 419 -9.67 -1.23 4.26
N ILE A 420 -9.10 -2.42 4.34
CA ILE A 420 -9.71 -3.63 3.78
C ILE A 420 -10.96 -4.00 4.58
N ALA A 421 -11.01 -3.74 5.91
CA ALA A 421 -12.22 -3.90 6.72
C ALA A 421 -13.37 -3.14 6.07
N ILE A 422 -13.11 -1.88 5.79
CA ILE A 422 -14.10 -0.95 5.29
C ILE A 422 -14.51 -1.38 3.87
N GLU A 423 -13.55 -1.74 3.03
CA GLU A 423 -13.83 -2.27 1.69
C GLU A 423 -14.71 -3.52 1.73
N GLU A 424 -14.29 -4.55 2.45
CA GLU A 424 -14.92 -5.87 2.42
C GLU A 424 -16.18 -5.97 3.29
N LEU A 425 -16.21 -5.34 4.47
CA LEU A 425 -17.36 -5.42 5.37
C LEU A 425 -18.40 -4.33 5.11
N ILE A 426 -17.98 -3.14 4.68
CA ILE A 426 -18.89 -2.00 4.50
C ILE A 426 -19.23 -1.79 3.04
N PHE A 427 -18.24 -1.72 2.14
CA PHE A 427 -18.49 -1.39 0.74
C PHE A 427 -19.02 -2.55 -0.10
N ARG A 428 -18.86 -3.80 0.33
CA ARG A 428 -19.53 -4.95 -0.30
C ARG A 428 -20.90 -5.26 0.28
N TRP A 429 -21.26 -4.62 1.40
CA TRP A 429 -22.57 -4.84 1.98
C TRP A 429 -23.65 -4.24 1.07
N SER A 430 -24.48 -5.10 0.48
CA SER A 430 -25.53 -4.74 -0.48
C SER A 430 -26.43 -3.63 0.05
N TRP A 431 -26.80 -3.71 1.35
CA TRP A 431 -27.61 -2.70 2.00
C TRP A 431 -26.95 -1.34 2.02
N PHE A 432 -25.61 -1.18 1.98
CA PHE A 432 -24.92 0.13 2.07
C PHE A 432 -24.38 0.65 0.72
N SER A 433 -23.89 -0.22 -0.16
CA SER A 433 -23.28 0.17 -1.45
C SER A 433 -24.15 -0.08 -2.67
N GLY A 434 -25.26 -0.81 -2.53
CA GLY A 434 -26.01 -1.35 -3.68
C GLY A 434 -25.40 -2.65 -4.25
N GLY A 435 -24.38 -3.21 -3.59
CA GLY A 435 -23.72 -4.46 -3.99
C GLY A 435 -22.85 -4.29 -5.24
N ASP A 436 -22.71 -5.35 -6.02
CA ASP A 436 -21.85 -5.37 -7.22
C ASP A 436 -22.36 -4.47 -8.36
N LEU A 437 -23.67 -4.19 -8.40
CA LEU A 437 -24.26 -3.25 -9.35
C LEU A 437 -23.87 -1.79 -9.04
N GLY A 438 -23.41 -1.53 -7.82
CA GLY A 438 -23.11 -0.20 -7.32
C GLY A 438 -24.34 0.67 -7.13
N ALA A 439 -24.10 1.90 -6.67
CA ALA A 439 -25.13 2.88 -6.43
C ALA A 439 -24.83 4.19 -7.18
N ARG A 440 -25.90 4.85 -7.63
CA ARG A 440 -25.81 6.08 -8.41
C ARG A 440 -25.61 7.28 -7.48
N MET A 441 -24.63 8.11 -7.82
CA MET A 441 -24.38 9.36 -7.11
C MET A 441 -25.51 10.38 -7.39
N PRO A 442 -26.04 11.07 -6.37
CA PRO A 442 -26.99 12.16 -6.56
C PRO A 442 -26.44 13.25 -7.48
N ARG A 443 -27.29 13.97 -8.21
CA ARG A 443 -26.85 15.05 -9.11
C ARG A 443 -26.58 16.32 -8.29
N PRO A 444 -25.35 16.87 -8.29
CA PRO A 444 -25.08 18.08 -7.55
C PRO A 444 -25.66 19.29 -8.29
N SER A 445 -26.54 20.04 -7.64
CA SER A 445 -27.07 21.32 -8.14
C SER A 445 -26.97 22.40 -7.06
N LEU A 446 -26.67 23.63 -7.47
CA LEU A 446 -26.54 24.76 -6.55
C LEU A 446 -27.25 25.98 -7.14
N PHE A 447 -28.28 26.48 -6.47
CA PHE A 447 -29.08 27.65 -6.93
C PHE A 447 -29.57 27.53 -8.39
N GLY A 448 -29.96 26.33 -8.83
CA GLY A 448 -30.41 26.07 -10.20
C GLY A 448 -29.29 25.80 -11.23
N LEU A 449 -28.02 25.97 -10.85
CA LEU A 449 -26.87 25.55 -11.68
C LEU A 449 -26.61 24.06 -11.46
N ASP A 450 -26.66 23.29 -12.54
CA ASP A 450 -26.30 21.87 -12.50
C ASP A 450 -24.77 21.71 -12.61
N LEU A 451 -24.19 21.29 -11.48
CA LEU A 451 -22.76 21.08 -11.27
C LEU A 451 -22.36 19.63 -11.55
N GLY A 452 -23.27 18.80 -12.09
CA GLY A 452 -22.96 17.44 -12.47
C GLY A 452 -21.96 17.34 -13.62
N ILE A 453 -21.25 16.21 -13.68
CA ILE A 453 -20.30 15.93 -14.77
C ILE A 453 -21.00 15.74 -16.13
N GLY A 454 -22.27 15.32 -16.11
CA GLY A 454 -23.04 14.96 -17.31
C GLY A 454 -23.25 16.12 -18.28
N ALA A 455 -22.85 15.91 -19.53
CA ALA A 455 -23.08 16.82 -20.65
C ALA A 455 -23.10 16.02 -21.97
N VAL A 456 -23.70 16.59 -23.02
CA VAL A 456 -23.86 15.92 -24.33
C VAL A 456 -22.69 16.24 -25.25
N GLY A 457 -22.17 15.24 -25.95
CA GLY A 457 -21.13 15.39 -26.98
C GLY A 457 -19.83 15.98 -26.44
N SER A 458 -19.26 16.94 -27.18
CA SER A 458 -17.99 17.60 -26.84
C SER A 458 -18.05 18.51 -25.61
N ALA A 459 -19.23 18.68 -24.98
CA ALA A 459 -19.36 19.41 -23.73
C ALA A 459 -19.08 18.55 -22.48
N TYR A 460 -18.97 17.22 -22.63
CA TYR A 460 -18.55 16.32 -21.55
C TYR A 460 -17.03 16.40 -21.32
N PRO A 461 -16.53 16.32 -20.08
CA PRO A 461 -17.24 16.62 -18.84
C PRO A 461 -17.59 18.11 -18.77
N ARG A 462 -18.73 18.43 -18.11
CA ARG A 462 -19.22 19.81 -17.99
C ARG A 462 -18.17 20.71 -17.34
N ARG A 463 -17.88 21.87 -17.96
CA ARG A 463 -16.89 22.84 -17.46
C ARG A 463 -17.17 23.29 -16.01
N ALA A 464 -18.45 23.49 -15.67
CA ALA A 464 -18.88 23.86 -14.32
C ALA A 464 -18.45 22.84 -13.25
N PHE A 465 -18.52 21.53 -13.55
CA PHE A 465 -18.04 20.49 -12.65
C PHE A 465 -16.54 20.62 -12.41
N VAL A 466 -15.74 20.75 -13.48
CA VAL A 466 -14.28 20.85 -13.39
C VAL A 466 -13.85 22.09 -12.59
N VAL A 467 -14.49 23.24 -12.84
CA VAL A 467 -14.22 24.49 -12.09
C VAL A 467 -14.58 24.32 -10.62
N THR A 468 -15.72 23.70 -10.31
CA THR A 468 -16.13 23.43 -8.92
C THR A 468 -15.11 22.55 -8.21
N THR A 469 -14.63 21.48 -8.85
CA THR A 469 -13.60 20.60 -8.30
C THR A 469 -12.28 21.35 -8.05
N LEU A 470 -11.86 22.23 -8.96
CA LEU A 470 -10.67 23.07 -8.78
C LEU A 470 -10.82 24.07 -7.63
N VAL A 471 -12.01 24.66 -7.44
CA VAL A 471 -12.31 25.55 -6.31
C VAL A 471 -12.23 24.78 -5.01
N VAL A 472 -12.85 23.59 -4.92
CA VAL A 472 -12.79 22.75 -3.71
C VAL A 472 -11.35 22.33 -3.40
N LEU A 473 -10.56 21.96 -4.41
CA LEU A 473 -9.13 21.68 -4.25
C LEU A 473 -8.37 22.90 -3.73
N ALA A 474 -8.64 24.09 -4.26
CA ALA A 474 -7.99 25.32 -3.81
C ALA A 474 -8.29 25.60 -2.33
N LEU A 475 -9.56 25.43 -1.89
CA LEU A 475 -9.96 25.58 -0.50
C LEU A 475 -9.26 24.54 0.41
N CYS A 476 -9.24 23.27 0.01
CA CYS A 476 -8.56 22.21 0.75
C CYS A 476 -7.05 22.47 0.87
N LEU A 477 -6.43 22.97 -0.19
CA LEU A 477 -5.02 23.33 -0.20
C LEU A 477 -4.74 24.52 0.73
N LEU A 478 -5.56 25.57 0.68
CA LEU A 478 -5.44 26.73 1.57
C LEU A 478 -5.62 26.32 3.04
N MET A 479 -6.60 25.49 3.35
CA MET A 479 -6.79 24.90 4.67
C MET A 479 -5.54 24.16 5.13
N THR A 480 -5.00 23.27 4.29
CA THR A 480 -3.81 22.49 4.60
C THR A 480 -2.58 23.37 4.83
N LEU A 481 -2.38 24.40 4.00
CA LEU A 481 -1.29 25.37 4.14
C LEU A 481 -1.43 26.21 5.42
N GLY A 482 -2.64 26.64 5.75
CA GLY A 482 -2.94 27.37 6.98
C GLY A 482 -2.61 26.55 8.22
N ILE A 483 -3.09 25.30 8.27
CA ILE A 483 -2.81 24.37 9.39
C ILE A 483 -1.30 24.10 9.50
N SER A 484 -0.62 23.87 8.37
CA SER A 484 0.82 23.55 8.34
C SER A 484 1.71 24.68 8.88
N ARG A 485 1.30 25.93 8.65
CA ARG A 485 2.01 27.14 9.12
C ARG A 485 1.62 27.53 10.56
N GLY A 486 0.42 27.15 11.00
CA GLY A 486 -0.11 27.45 12.33
C GLY A 486 0.53 26.67 13.48
N VAL A 487 -0.03 26.86 14.69
CA VAL A 487 0.40 26.17 15.93
C VAL A 487 0.20 24.65 15.81
N VAL A 488 -0.92 24.23 15.23
CA VAL A 488 -1.27 22.82 15.01
C VAL A 488 -0.18 22.12 14.18
N GLY A 489 0.20 22.70 13.04
CA GLY A 489 1.25 22.16 12.19
C GLY A 489 2.64 22.12 12.84
N ARG A 490 2.94 23.03 13.79
CA ARG A 490 4.18 22.95 14.58
C ARG A 490 4.17 21.79 15.56
N ARG A 491 3.04 21.54 16.24
CA ARG A 491 2.86 20.38 17.15
C ARG A 491 2.94 19.06 16.37
N TRP A 492 2.33 18.99 15.20
CA TRP A 492 2.42 17.84 14.29
C TRP A 492 3.86 17.51 13.91
N ARG A 493 4.64 18.52 13.50
CA ARG A 493 6.06 18.35 13.16
C ARG A 493 6.91 17.95 14.37
N ALA A 494 6.61 18.47 15.56
CA ALA A 494 7.32 18.06 16.78
C ALA A 494 7.12 16.57 17.09
N VAL A 495 5.88 16.06 16.99
CA VAL A 495 5.58 14.63 17.17
C VAL A 495 6.23 13.78 16.08
N ARG A 496 6.27 14.28 14.84
CA ARG A 496 6.97 13.63 13.72
C ARG A 496 8.45 13.45 14.01
N ASP A 497 9.12 14.49 14.49
CA ASP A 497 10.57 14.46 14.69
C ASP A 497 10.97 13.50 15.81
N ASN A 498 10.29 13.58 16.96
CA ASN A 498 10.46 12.62 18.04
C ASN A 498 9.26 12.65 19.00
N GLU A 499 8.42 11.62 18.92
CA GLU A 499 7.23 11.45 19.76
C GLU A 499 7.54 11.52 21.27
N ARG A 500 8.65 10.92 21.72
CA ARG A 500 9.05 10.90 23.15
C ARG A 500 9.56 12.26 23.63
N ALA A 501 10.28 12.98 22.77
CA ALA A 501 10.73 14.33 23.09
C ALA A 501 9.57 15.33 23.10
N ALA A 502 8.62 15.17 22.17
CA ALA A 502 7.41 15.98 22.13
C ALA A 502 6.55 15.78 23.39
N SER A 503 6.37 14.55 23.85
CA SER A 503 5.65 14.27 25.10
C SER A 503 6.36 14.85 26.32
N ALA A 504 7.71 14.75 26.37
CA ALA A 504 8.51 15.35 27.45
C ALA A 504 8.42 16.89 27.46
N ALA A 505 8.19 17.52 26.30
CA ALA A 505 7.97 18.95 26.16
C ALA A 505 6.51 19.40 26.43
N GLY A 506 5.66 18.51 26.95
CA GLY A 506 4.26 18.80 27.29
C GLY A 506 3.29 18.84 26.12
N ILE A 507 3.67 18.32 24.94
CA ILE A 507 2.77 18.20 23.80
C ILE A 507 1.91 16.93 23.98
N ASP A 508 0.59 17.09 23.96
CA ASP A 508 -0.34 15.96 23.91
C ASP A 508 -0.22 15.23 22.56
N VAL A 509 0.51 14.11 22.58
CA VAL A 509 0.74 13.26 21.41
C VAL A 509 -0.56 12.62 20.93
N ALA A 510 -1.46 12.25 21.84
CA ALA A 510 -2.71 11.59 21.48
C ALA A 510 -3.61 12.55 20.70
N GLY A 511 -3.84 13.76 21.24
CA GLY A 511 -4.58 14.81 20.54
C GLY A 511 -3.96 15.22 19.21
N VAL A 512 -2.62 15.25 19.10
CA VAL A 512 -1.94 15.49 17.83
C VAL A 512 -2.26 14.41 16.79
N LYS A 513 -2.19 13.13 17.15
CA LYS A 513 -2.53 12.03 16.24
C LYS A 513 -4.01 12.06 15.85
N LEU A 514 -4.93 12.25 16.81
CA LEU A 514 -6.37 12.28 16.53
C LEU A 514 -6.76 13.44 15.63
N THR A 515 -6.24 14.65 15.87
CA THR A 515 -6.49 15.81 15.00
C THR A 515 -5.94 15.62 13.59
N ALA A 516 -4.77 14.99 13.46
CA ALA A 516 -4.20 14.66 12.15
C ALA A 516 -5.07 13.67 11.36
N PHE A 517 -5.53 12.59 12.02
CA PHE A 517 -6.42 11.62 11.40
C PHE A 517 -7.78 12.21 11.04
N ALA A 518 -8.35 13.08 11.88
CA ALA A 518 -9.58 13.81 11.59
C ALA A 518 -9.44 14.68 10.32
N VAL A 519 -8.41 15.54 10.26
CA VAL A 519 -8.18 16.41 9.09
C VAL A 519 -7.89 15.59 7.83
N SER A 520 -7.12 14.51 7.95
CA SER A 520 -6.86 13.59 6.83
C SER A 520 -8.14 12.95 6.34
N ALA A 521 -8.97 12.41 7.22
CA ALA A 521 -10.22 11.76 6.83
C ALA A 521 -11.23 12.74 6.23
N LEU A 522 -11.26 14.00 6.70
CA LEU A 522 -12.04 15.07 6.07
C LEU A 522 -11.60 15.31 4.62
N LEU A 523 -10.29 15.52 4.40
CA LEU A 523 -9.73 15.75 3.07
C LEU A 523 -9.97 14.56 2.15
N ALA A 524 -9.67 13.34 2.62
CA ALA A 524 -9.92 12.11 1.87
C ALA A 524 -11.41 11.94 1.54
N GLY A 525 -12.30 12.22 2.50
CA GLY A 525 -13.75 12.18 2.32
C GLY A 525 -14.25 13.16 1.26
N ILE A 526 -13.80 14.42 1.30
CA ILE A 526 -14.14 15.42 0.28
C ILE A 526 -13.65 14.97 -1.10
N GLY A 527 -12.41 14.48 -1.21
CA GLY A 527 -11.86 13.94 -2.46
C GLY A 527 -12.64 12.73 -2.98
N GLY A 528 -13.11 11.86 -2.08
CA GLY A 528 -13.94 10.71 -2.38
C GLY A 528 -15.31 11.09 -2.92
N VAL A 529 -15.97 12.06 -2.31
CA VAL A 529 -17.26 12.59 -2.80
C VAL A 529 -17.11 13.18 -4.20
N LEU A 530 -16.03 13.92 -4.45
CA LEU A 530 -15.73 14.45 -5.79
C LEU A 530 -15.46 13.34 -6.82
N LEU A 531 -14.74 12.28 -6.45
CA LEU A 531 -14.60 11.08 -7.29
C LEU A 531 -15.93 10.37 -7.53
N GLY A 532 -16.81 10.30 -6.52
CA GLY A 532 -18.15 9.75 -6.66
C GLY A 532 -18.99 10.51 -7.69
N TYR A 533 -18.99 11.84 -7.63
CA TYR A 533 -19.64 12.68 -8.65
C TYR A 533 -19.01 12.52 -10.04
N GLN A 534 -17.69 12.31 -10.12
CA GLN A 534 -16.99 12.08 -11.38
C GLN A 534 -17.35 10.73 -12.01
N ARG A 535 -17.47 9.67 -11.22
CA ARG A 535 -17.77 8.31 -11.71
C ARG A 535 -19.26 8.07 -11.96
N GLN A 536 -20.15 8.86 -11.33
CA GLN A 536 -21.63 8.77 -11.38
C GLN A 536 -22.24 7.48 -10.83
N ILE A 537 -21.57 6.34 -10.97
CA ILE A 537 -21.90 5.07 -10.35
C ILE A 537 -20.69 4.65 -9.52
N VAL A 538 -20.93 4.33 -8.26
CA VAL A 538 -19.90 3.91 -7.30
C VAL A 538 -20.19 2.47 -6.90
N THR A 539 -19.21 1.61 -7.12
CA THR A 539 -19.21 0.19 -6.72
C THR A 539 -18.33 -0.02 -5.50
N GLY A 540 -18.44 -1.18 -4.84
CA GLY A 540 -17.54 -1.51 -3.72
C GLY A 540 -16.05 -1.46 -4.08
N SER A 541 -15.72 -1.85 -5.31
CA SER A 541 -14.35 -1.79 -5.86
C SER A 541 -13.87 -0.40 -6.26
N SER A 542 -14.75 0.62 -6.23
CA SER A 542 -14.38 1.99 -6.60
C SER A 542 -13.41 2.65 -5.61
N PHE A 543 -13.36 2.16 -4.38
CA PHE A 543 -12.51 2.69 -3.31
C PHE A 543 -11.63 1.60 -2.70
N ALA A 544 -11.11 0.72 -3.55
CA ALA A 544 -10.34 -0.44 -3.13
C ALA A 544 -9.04 -0.05 -2.40
N LEU A 545 -8.52 -0.96 -1.57
CA LEU A 545 -7.22 -0.80 -0.92
C LEU A 545 -6.13 -0.48 -1.94
N PHE A 546 -6.18 -1.12 -3.12
CA PHE A 546 -5.17 -0.91 -4.15
C PHE A 546 -5.04 0.58 -4.54
N ASP A 547 -6.16 1.29 -4.64
CA ASP A 547 -6.15 2.74 -4.91
C ASP A 547 -5.53 3.54 -3.75
N SER A 548 -5.75 3.11 -2.50
CA SER A 548 -5.06 3.70 -1.33
C SER A 548 -3.55 3.48 -1.37
N LEU A 549 -3.10 2.29 -1.76
CA LEU A 549 -1.67 1.99 -1.91
C LEU A 549 -1.05 2.83 -3.04
N MET A 550 -1.77 2.95 -4.17
CA MET A 550 -1.38 3.79 -5.30
C MET A 550 -1.23 5.25 -4.93
N VAL A 551 -2.20 5.86 -4.23
CA VAL A 551 -2.10 7.27 -3.89
C VAL A 551 -0.96 7.54 -2.91
N VAL A 552 -0.72 6.65 -1.94
CA VAL A 552 0.41 6.80 -1.00
C VAL A 552 1.74 6.69 -1.74
N ALA A 553 1.87 5.74 -2.66
CA ALA A 553 3.02 5.59 -3.53
C ALA A 553 3.30 6.86 -4.36
N VAL A 554 2.30 7.33 -5.10
CA VAL A 554 2.44 8.49 -5.98
C VAL A 554 2.70 9.78 -5.20
N VAL A 555 2.10 9.95 -4.02
CA VAL A 555 2.39 11.08 -3.11
C VAL A 555 3.81 11.04 -2.60
N TYR A 556 4.33 9.86 -2.27
CA TYR A 556 5.73 9.72 -1.86
C TYR A 556 6.68 10.13 -2.99
N LEU A 557 6.40 9.67 -4.22
CA LEU A 557 7.17 10.04 -5.42
C LEU A 557 7.13 11.55 -5.68
N ALA A 558 5.94 12.14 -5.63
CA ALA A 558 5.74 13.57 -5.88
C ALA A 558 6.42 14.45 -4.81
N GLY A 559 6.30 14.06 -3.53
CA GLY A 559 6.89 14.76 -2.39
C GLY A 559 5.98 14.70 -1.17
N ILE A 560 6.25 13.75 -0.27
CA ILE A 560 5.34 13.43 0.85
C ILE A 560 5.16 14.55 1.86
N ALA A 561 6.16 15.43 2.02
CA ALA A 561 6.18 16.48 3.05
C ALA A 561 5.76 17.87 2.52
N THR A 562 5.28 17.99 1.29
CA THR A 562 4.89 19.26 0.70
C THR A 562 3.43 19.24 0.20
N PRO A 563 2.59 20.21 0.60
CA PRO A 563 1.21 20.31 0.08
C PRO A 563 1.15 20.47 -1.46
N SER A 564 2.16 21.10 -2.07
CA SER A 564 2.29 21.16 -3.53
C SER A 564 2.59 19.81 -4.18
N GLY A 565 3.22 18.87 -3.44
CA GLY A 565 3.43 17.50 -3.87
C GLY A 565 2.11 16.77 -4.13
N ALA A 566 1.04 17.10 -3.39
CA ALA A 566 -0.29 16.53 -3.62
C ALA A 566 -0.87 16.90 -5.00
N LEU A 567 -0.58 18.10 -5.52
CA LEU A 567 -1.02 18.53 -6.85
C LEU A 567 -0.33 17.70 -7.96
N LEU A 568 0.97 17.51 -7.84
CA LEU A 568 1.73 16.66 -8.76
C LEU A 568 1.31 15.19 -8.62
N ALA A 569 1.01 14.73 -7.42
CA ALA A 569 0.50 13.39 -7.19
C ALA A 569 -0.85 13.16 -7.90
N GLY A 570 -1.76 14.14 -7.84
CA GLY A 570 -2.99 14.12 -8.61
C GLY A 570 -2.73 14.09 -10.13
N ALA A 571 -1.81 14.92 -10.63
CA ALA A 571 -1.44 14.93 -12.05
C ALA A 571 -0.82 13.61 -12.54
N LEU A 572 -0.08 12.91 -11.69
CA LEU A 572 0.57 11.62 -11.94
C LEU A 572 -0.35 10.40 -11.74
N SER A 573 -1.51 10.60 -11.11
CA SER A 573 -2.47 9.53 -10.85
C SER A 573 -3.06 8.96 -12.15
N SER A 574 -3.58 7.73 -12.09
CA SER A 574 -4.22 7.10 -13.25
C SER A 574 -5.37 7.96 -13.79
N GLY A 575 -5.31 8.32 -15.08
CA GLY A 575 -6.25 9.24 -15.71
C GLY A 575 -5.99 10.72 -15.43
N GLY A 576 -4.90 11.06 -14.74
CA GLY A 576 -4.46 12.43 -14.50
C GLY A 576 -3.78 13.09 -15.71
N VAL A 577 -3.61 14.41 -15.66
CA VAL A 577 -3.10 15.23 -16.77
C VAL A 577 -1.76 14.74 -17.32
N LEU A 578 -0.83 14.36 -16.45
CA LEU A 578 0.51 13.93 -16.89
C LEU A 578 0.47 12.51 -17.50
N THR A 579 -0.40 11.64 -17.00
CA THR A 579 -0.59 10.31 -17.58
C THR A 579 -1.21 10.35 -18.98
N VAL A 580 -2.16 11.26 -19.19
CA VAL A 580 -2.78 11.51 -20.50
C VAL A 580 -1.79 12.17 -21.47
N ALA A 581 -1.00 13.13 -20.98
CA ALA A 581 0.06 13.75 -21.78
C ALA A 581 1.08 12.71 -22.27
N LEU A 582 1.52 11.80 -21.38
CA LEU A 582 2.45 10.73 -21.73
C LEU A 582 1.83 9.74 -22.72
N ALA A 583 0.55 9.39 -22.55
CA ALA A 583 -0.16 8.49 -23.47
C ALA A 583 -0.27 9.09 -24.89
N ARG A 584 -0.49 10.41 -25.01
CA ARG A 584 -0.50 11.14 -26.29
C ARG A 584 0.86 11.20 -26.98
N MET A 585 1.95 11.10 -26.22
CA MET A 585 3.32 11.21 -26.74
C MET A 585 3.92 9.88 -27.22
N GLY A 586 3.26 8.73 -27.01
CA GLY A 586 3.80 7.44 -27.43
C GLY A 586 2.74 6.37 -27.73
N ASP A 587 2.73 5.88 -28.97
CA ASP A 587 1.81 4.85 -29.49
C ASP A 587 1.92 3.47 -28.81
N SER A 588 2.95 3.24 -27.99
CA SER A 588 3.19 1.96 -27.28
C SER A 588 3.10 2.07 -25.75
N GLY A 589 2.76 3.26 -25.22
CA GLY A 589 2.96 3.61 -23.80
C GLY A 589 1.88 3.15 -22.82
N ALA A 590 0.65 2.90 -23.28
CA ALA A 590 -0.50 2.65 -22.41
C ALA A 590 -0.42 1.31 -21.66
N ALA A 591 0.00 0.23 -22.32
CA ALA A 591 0.09 -1.08 -21.69
C ALA A 591 1.15 -1.09 -20.58
N ASN A 592 2.34 -0.54 -20.85
CA ASN A 592 3.46 -0.59 -19.91
C ASN A 592 3.36 0.46 -18.78
N GLN A 593 2.38 1.37 -18.82
CA GLN A 593 2.32 2.55 -17.97
C GLN A 593 2.32 2.22 -16.47
N LEU A 594 1.52 1.25 -16.04
CA LEU A 594 1.38 0.89 -14.62
C LEU A 594 2.63 0.15 -14.11
N ALA A 595 3.21 -0.75 -14.90
CA ALA A 595 4.47 -1.42 -14.56
C ALA A 595 5.65 -0.45 -14.51
N VAL A 596 5.74 0.48 -15.46
CA VAL A 596 6.76 1.56 -15.46
C VAL A 596 6.56 2.46 -14.24
N SER A 597 5.33 2.76 -13.85
CA SER A 597 5.04 3.57 -12.65
C SER A 597 5.49 2.86 -11.37
N GLY A 598 5.25 1.56 -11.24
CA GLY A 598 5.76 0.74 -10.12
C GLY A 598 7.30 0.71 -10.07
N LEU A 599 7.95 0.56 -11.23
CA LEU A 599 9.41 0.60 -11.35
C LEU A 599 9.99 1.98 -10.99
N LEU A 600 9.40 3.05 -11.52
CA LEU A 600 9.77 4.42 -11.20
C LEU A 600 9.59 4.71 -9.72
N LEU A 601 8.54 4.20 -9.08
CA LEU A 601 8.37 4.32 -7.64
C LEU A 601 9.55 3.69 -6.90
N MET A 602 9.94 2.47 -7.24
CA MET A 602 11.08 1.80 -6.61
C MET A 602 12.38 2.61 -6.79
N ILE A 603 12.63 3.11 -8.01
CA ILE A 603 13.81 3.92 -8.31
C ILE A 603 13.78 5.23 -7.50
N VAL A 604 12.67 5.97 -7.52
CA VAL A 604 12.57 7.23 -6.78
C VAL A 604 12.71 6.99 -5.28
N VAL A 605 12.17 5.91 -4.73
CA VAL A 605 12.31 5.63 -3.29
C VAL A 605 13.76 5.31 -2.91
N VAL A 606 14.48 4.58 -3.75
CA VAL A 606 15.88 4.21 -3.51
C VAL A 606 16.82 5.40 -3.71
N TRP A 607 16.59 6.23 -4.74
CA TRP A 607 17.53 7.28 -5.16
C TRP A 607 17.13 8.69 -4.71
N LEU A 608 15.83 8.97 -4.52
CA LEU A 608 15.26 10.26 -4.12
C LEU A 608 14.33 10.09 -2.89
N PRO A 609 14.86 9.79 -1.69
CA PRO A 609 14.05 9.52 -0.49
C PRO A 609 13.22 10.71 0.03
N THR A 610 13.38 11.91 -0.54
CA THR A 610 12.55 13.09 -0.21
C THR A 610 11.46 13.41 -1.24
N GLY A 611 11.37 12.62 -2.33
CA GLY A 611 10.48 12.88 -3.48
C GLY A 611 10.97 14.03 -4.36
N VAL A 612 10.30 14.24 -5.49
CA VAL A 612 10.71 15.23 -6.52
C VAL A 612 10.78 16.64 -5.94
N PHE A 613 9.74 17.10 -5.23
CA PHE A 613 9.75 18.45 -4.65
C PHE A 613 10.69 18.62 -3.46
N GLY A 614 10.98 17.55 -2.70
CA GLY A 614 11.94 17.59 -1.61
C GLY A 614 13.36 17.86 -2.14
N SER A 615 13.76 17.15 -3.18
CA SER A 615 15.06 17.32 -3.82
C SER A 615 15.23 18.71 -4.45
N VAL A 616 14.21 19.23 -5.14
CA VAL A 616 14.25 20.57 -5.76
C VAL A 616 14.35 21.68 -4.70
N ALA A 617 13.69 21.55 -3.54
CA ALA A 617 13.82 22.51 -2.44
C ALA A 617 15.18 22.46 -1.75
N HIS A 618 15.89 21.32 -1.79
CA HIS A 618 17.26 21.19 -1.29
C HIS A 618 18.26 21.88 -2.25
N VAL A 619 18.14 21.65 -3.55
CA VAL A 619 18.97 22.29 -4.58
C VAL A 619 18.72 23.80 -4.62
N GLY A 620 17.46 24.24 -4.58
CA GLY A 620 17.11 25.66 -4.57
C GLY A 620 17.63 26.41 -3.34
N ARG A 621 17.74 25.75 -2.17
CA ARG A 621 18.39 26.31 -0.98
C ARG A 621 19.91 26.26 -1.04
N ALA A 622 20.51 25.26 -1.69
CA ALA A 622 21.94 25.22 -1.94
C ALA A 622 22.38 26.34 -2.92
N VAL A 623 21.53 26.67 -3.90
CA VAL A 623 21.77 27.74 -4.87
C VAL A 623 21.45 29.13 -4.28
N ARG A 624 20.44 29.26 -3.43
CA ARG A 624 20.09 30.53 -2.75
C ARG A 624 20.92 30.78 -1.48
N GLY A 625 21.57 29.75 -0.95
CA GLY A 625 22.48 29.82 0.19
C GLY A 625 23.89 30.14 -0.25
N ARG A 626 24.22 31.44 -0.27
CA ARG A 626 25.60 31.90 -0.08
C ARG A 626 26.22 31.13 1.09
N SER A 627 27.33 30.45 0.82
CA SER A 627 28.43 30.13 1.73
C SER A 627 28.15 30.34 3.24
N ARG A 628 27.72 29.27 3.90
CA ARG A 628 28.33 28.85 5.16
C ARG A 628 28.50 27.35 5.09
N TRP A 629 29.64 26.93 4.57
CA TRP A 629 30.17 25.60 4.86
C TRP A 629 30.12 25.40 6.38
N PRO A 630 29.62 24.26 6.89
CA PRO A 630 30.07 23.83 8.20
C PRO A 630 31.58 23.66 8.07
N SER A 631 32.34 24.46 8.81
CA SER A 631 33.76 24.21 9.04
C SER A 631 33.95 22.72 9.32
N GLY A 632 34.87 22.10 8.59
CA GLY A 632 35.10 20.65 8.59
C GLY A 632 35.36 20.09 9.98
N PRO A 633 35.47 18.75 10.11
CA PRO A 633 35.79 18.12 11.38
C PRO A 633 37.11 18.69 11.89
N THR A 634 37.07 19.41 13.01
CA THR A 634 38.26 19.73 13.79
C THR A 634 38.89 18.42 14.19
N ARG A 635 39.99 18.06 13.49
CA ARG A 635 41.00 17.13 13.97
C ARG A 635 41.63 17.77 15.21
N SER A 636 41.20 17.33 16.38
CA SER A 636 41.88 17.51 17.66
C SER A 636 41.44 16.34 18.56
N GLY A 637 42.28 15.43 19.06
CA GLY A 637 43.73 15.46 19.13
C GLY A 637 44.33 14.07 18.97
N THR A 638 45.52 14.09 18.39
CA THR A 638 46.59 13.13 18.65
C THR A 638 46.87 13.08 20.15
N PHE A 639 46.61 11.94 20.78
CA PHE A 639 47.35 11.55 21.98
C PHE A 639 48.76 11.15 21.53
N VAL A 640 49.74 11.99 21.87
CA VAL A 640 51.15 11.63 21.99
C VAL A 640 51.51 12.00 23.43
N GLY A 641 52.06 11.03 24.16
CA GLY A 641 52.38 11.10 25.58
C GLY A 641 51.81 9.91 26.32
#